data_AF-A0A9C7Q2L1-F1
#
_entry.id   AF-A0A9C7Q2L1-F1
#
_cell.length_a   1.000
_cell.length_b   1.000
_cell.length_c   1.000
_cell.angle_alpha   90.00
_cell.angle_beta   90.00
_cell.angle_gamma   90.00
#
_symmetry.space_group_name_H-M   'P 1'
#
loop_
_entity.id
_entity.type
_entity.pdbx_description
1 polymer ?
#
loop_
_entity_poly.entity_id
_entity_poly.type
_entity_poly.pdbx_seq_one_letter_code
_entity_poly.pdbx_strand_id
1 'polypeptide(L)'
;MSTLRHRKSNDTCGSNLVQQETQHSDRNDTNNVERKHSIGKEDSWKNQLEDELPSKVRIGILSSGEKFVVPPLPDMMEALLKPTLWTLFEVLSNLCTLGLLYCFLFVPQLPYAFYVAVFLFWRLAYNVFLGVILDTQSKRGLFVSLFQQLPCFFQEWLIKPYRKKLLKYAEESYPDEFWSWLVFRGIATIILANDGVAFFFLALKSFRWPNTITWQLVSCYVLGISLLIFCFWSKVSAHRCIGDYAWFWGDFFFRIQGELVFDGVFELFPHPMYTIGYAAYYGSCLIAQSYNLLFISLFSHGSQLLFLMLVEEPHIQRLYSKPNHHNTGMPQTGDDSLIHADYVRSGSELTGLLHLFPLRSSDFALFVLLSWLFLFSVFSNARKIFYIMHVVFWRCFHWIGLGYLLYKQSCCGWITKQFQNRGYTMEEAFLEWRRLYNFSLVMNHAVFISAAFRLWIADYGLHDSFIQHFSTLMQIVRSNMFSSSKWATFSGGLIGILLSIYGSLSSYMAIGDYGWYYGDFFFEPRTDSPVYTGIYRFMNNPDCILGHLWMYGVALMGRNWETFWFALLSQAFNVLFLHVVESPHISRCYSKRREAAALELQFRKGAAKVVSTPIVQHLTSAIKMRAKEEREKIRDKARRRRLEWSRQATKMKLKVLYARQESKAVLKKAAEDVLRWNRYQNGLYTKVVWSLQRMMEG
;
A
#
# COMPACT_ATOMS: atom_id res chain seq x y z
N MET A 1 -5.39 60.29 16.26
CA MET A 1 -4.45 61.43 16.17
C MET A 1 -3.14 60.90 15.61
N SER A 2 -2.91 60.89 14.29
CA SER A 2 -2.27 61.99 13.52
C SER A 2 -0.93 62.37 14.17
N THR A 3 0.26 62.15 13.59
CA THR A 3 0.82 62.62 12.30
C THR A 3 2.25 62.03 12.18
N LEU A 4 2.69 61.44 11.06
CA LEU A 4 3.31 62.03 9.86
C LEU A 4 4.62 62.85 10.03
N ARG A 5 5.65 62.39 9.29
CA ARG A 5 6.74 63.10 8.55
C ARG A 5 7.95 63.71 9.28
N HIS A 6 9.16 63.32 8.83
CA HIS A 6 10.12 64.06 7.97
C HIS A 6 11.46 63.28 7.96
N ARG A 7 12.04 62.79 6.85
CA ARG A 7 12.66 63.37 5.63
C ARG A 7 13.99 64.10 5.85
N LYS A 8 14.98 63.72 5.02
CA LYS A 8 16.24 64.37 4.57
C LYS A 8 17.49 64.06 5.40
N SER A 9 18.70 63.98 4.84
CA SER A 9 19.25 63.88 3.47
C SER A 9 20.79 63.87 3.62
N ASN A 10 21.47 63.54 2.51
CA ASN A 10 22.83 63.92 2.07
C ASN A 10 23.65 62.68 1.71
N ASP A 11 23.82 62.40 0.41
CA ASP A 11 24.80 63.02 -0.51
C ASP A 11 26.20 62.49 -0.19
N THR A 12 27.00 61.94 -1.11
CA THR A 12 27.33 62.37 -2.48
C THR A 12 28.03 61.20 -3.20
N CYS A 13 27.71 60.95 -4.48
CA CYS A 13 28.57 61.18 -5.67
C CYS A 13 29.80 60.26 -5.77
N GLY A 14 30.07 59.52 -6.85
CA GLY A 14 29.45 59.47 -8.19
C GLY A 14 30.41 58.78 -9.16
N SER A 15 29.83 58.07 -10.14
CA SER A 15 30.25 57.94 -11.56
C SER A 15 31.65 57.38 -11.91
N ASN A 16 31.92 56.65 -12.99
CA ASN A 16 31.16 56.10 -14.13
C ASN A 16 32.16 55.35 -15.05
N LEU A 17 31.63 54.51 -15.95
CA LEU A 17 32.21 54.05 -17.25
C LEU A 17 33.32 52.96 -17.19
N VAL A 18 33.10 51.74 -17.68
CA VAL A 18 33.06 51.24 -19.08
C VAL A 18 34.41 51.43 -19.80
N GLN A 19 35.15 50.33 -20.08
CA GLN A 19 35.34 49.71 -21.41
C GLN A 19 36.47 48.65 -21.40
N GLN A 20 36.40 47.71 -22.36
CA GLN A 20 37.32 46.60 -22.65
C GLN A 20 38.75 47.05 -22.96
N GLU A 21 39.76 46.22 -22.62
CA GLU A 21 40.80 45.80 -23.58
C GLU A 21 41.68 44.65 -23.07
N THR A 22 42.18 43.90 -24.05
CA THR A 22 42.91 42.62 -24.04
C THR A 22 44.42 42.87 -23.95
N GLN A 23 45.21 42.03 -23.26
CA GLN A 23 46.48 41.43 -23.76
C GLN A 23 47.31 40.64 -22.71
N HIS A 24 47.93 39.58 -23.21
CA HIS A 24 48.92 38.67 -22.63
C HIS A 24 50.21 39.34 -22.12
N SER A 25 50.85 38.77 -21.08
CA SER A 25 52.27 38.31 -21.08
C SER A 25 52.86 38.16 -19.66
N ASP A 26 53.31 36.93 -19.35
CA ASP A 26 54.44 36.50 -18.51
C ASP A 26 54.72 37.12 -17.12
N ARG A 27 54.65 36.25 -16.08
CA ARG A 27 55.81 35.83 -15.27
C ARG A 27 55.39 34.86 -14.14
N ASN A 28 55.58 33.57 -14.40
CA ASN A 28 55.77 32.54 -13.38
C ASN A 28 57.14 32.77 -12.74
N ASP A 29 57.22 32.92 -11.42
CA ASP A 29 58.34 32.40 -10.59
C ASP A 29 58.21 32.63 -9.07
N THR A 30 57.12 33.22 -8.56
CA THR A 30 56.97 33.48 -7.11
C THR A 30 56.12 32.45 -6.33
N ASN A 31 55.43 31.51 -7.00
CA ASN A 31 54.46 30.63 -6.34
C ASN A 31 55.04 29.35 -5.70
N ASN A 32 56.36 29.10 -5.78
CA ASN A 32 56.94 27.83 -5.30
C ASN A 32 57.48 27.86 -3.87
N VAL A 33 57.51 29.03 -3.21
CA VAL A 33 57.98 29.15 -1.82
C VAL A 33 56.80 29.17 -0.82
N GLU A 34 55.66 29.76 -1.17
CA GLU A 34 54.47 29.75 -0.29
C GLU A 34 53.78 28.38 -0.20
N ARG A 35 53.89 27.55 -1.25
CA ARG A 35 53.24 26.23 -1.28
C ARG A 35 53.90 25.18 -0.38
N LYS A 36 55.16 25.36 0.03
CA LYS A 36 55.82 24.42 0.97
C LYS A 36 55.51 24.71 2.44
N HIS A 37 55.08 25.92 2.78
CA HIS A 37 54.75 26.27 4.17
C HIS A 37 53.30 25.97 4.55
N SER A 38 52.39 25.82 3.58
CA SER A 38 50.99 25.44 3.79
C SER A 38 50.77 23.93 3.92
N ILE A 39 51.55 23.11 3.20
CA ILE A 39 51.42 21.64 3.21
C ILE A 39 51.82 21.05 4.58
N GLY A 40 52.86 21.60 5.23
CA GLY A 40 53.30 21.13 6.55
C GLY A 40 52.33 21.44 7.71
N LYS A 41 51.41 22.41 7.53
CA LYS A 41 50.38 22.69 8.54
C LYS A 41 49.14 21.82 8.34
N GLU A 42 48.66 21.64 7.11
CA GLU A 42 47.48 20.77 6.83
C GLU A 42 47.67 19.31 7.23
N ASP A 43 48.89 18.77 7.08
CA ASP A 43 49.18 17.38 7.47
C ASP A 43 49.31 17.21 9.01
N SER A 44 49.65 18.28 9.73
CA SER A 44 49.64 18.27 11.21
C SER A 44 48.22 18.29 11.79
N TRP A 45 47.25 18.91 11.10
CA TRP A 45 45.84 18.89 11.52
C TRP A 45 45.19 17.52 11.26
N LYS A 46 45.56 16.83 10.18
CA LYS A 46 45.03 15.49 9.87
C LYS A 46 45.53 14.41 10.84
N ASN A 47 46.82 14.43 11.18
CA ASN A 47 47.41 13.35 11.98
C ASN A 47 47.09 13.42 13.48
N GLN A 48 46.56 14.53 14.00
CA GLN A 48 46.11 14.63 15.41
C GLN A 48 44.62 14.32 15.62
N LEU A 49 43.85 14.17 14.54
CA LEU A 49 42.41 13.88 14.58
C LEU A 49 42.07 12.40 14.33
N GLU A 50 43.04 11.59 13.87
CA GLU A 50 42.78 10.20 13.49
C GLU A 50 42.75 9.19 14.65
N ASP A 51 43.21 9.55 15.86
CA ASP A 51 43.33 8.59 16.96
C ASP A 51 42.14 8.51 17.95
N GLU A 52 41.08 9.34 17.84
CA GLU A 52 39.91 9.26 18.74
C GLU A 52 38.52 9.61 18.14
N LEU A 53 38.28 9.46 16.82
CA LEU A 53 36.95 9.73 16.24
C LEU A 53 36.11 8.45 15.99
N PRO A 54 34.96 8.26 16.65
CA PRO A 54 34.07 7.13 16.36
C PRO A 54 33.39 7.30 14.99
N SER A 55 33.36 6.19 14.23
CA SER A 55 32.56 5.90 13.02
C SER A 55 31.72 7.04 12.39
N LYS A 56 32.11 7.48 11.18
CA LYS A 56 31.36 8.35 10.24
C LYS A 56 30.71 9.60 10.88
N VAL A 57 31.39 10.74 10.75
CA VAL A 57 30.84 12.08 11.03
C VAL A 57 29.48 12.25 10.32
N ARG A 58 28.41 12.50 11.08
CA ARG A 58 27.06 12.74 10.53
C ARG A 58 26.86 14.24 10.33
N ILE A 59 26.42 14.65 9.14
CA ILE A 59 26.18 16.05 8.81
C ILE A 59 24.67 16.32 8.86
N GLY A 60 24.24 17.25 9.70
CA GLY A 60 22.88 17.76 9.77
C GLY A 60 22.66 18.89 8.76
N ILE A 61 21.45 19.01 8.22
CA ILE A 61 21.02 20.04 7.27
C ILE A 61 19.75 20.69 7.83
N LEU A 62 19.82 21.99 8.11
CA LEU A 62 18.70 22.79 8.60
C LEU A 62 17.69 23.10 7.48
N SER A 63 16.52 23.61 7.88
CA SER A 63 15.50 24.09 6.94
C SER A 63 16.00 25.25 6.07
N SER A 64 16.93 26.06 6.60
CA SER A 64 17.66 27.13 5.90
C SER A 64 18.66 26.62 4.85
N GLY A 65 19.01 25.33 4.89
CA GLY A 65 20.06 24.72 4.06
C GLY A 65 21.45 24.75 4.67
N GLU A 66 21.63 25.38 5.83
CA GLU A 66 22.88 25.38 6.59
C GLU A 66 23.22 23.98 7.12
N LYS A 67 24.52 23.67 7.16
CA LYS A 67 25.03 22.36 7.55
C LYS A 67 25.81 22.45 8.85
N PHE A 68 25.62 21.49 9.74
CA PHE A 68 26.36 21.39 11.00
C PHE A 68 26.74 19.94 11.29
N VAL A 69 27.77 19.71 12.12
CA VAL A 69 28.17 18.37 12.52
C VAL A 69 27.28 17.89 13.66
N VAL A 70 26.64 16.73 13.50
CA VAL A 70 25.81 16.16 14.56
C VAL A 70 26.71 15.34 15.49
N PRO A 71 26.82 15.70 16.77
CA PRO A 71 27.68 14.98 17.70
C PRO A 71 27.11 13.59 18.01
N PRO A 72 27.97 12.60 18.32
CA PRO A 72 27.50 11.30 18.77
C PRO A 72 26.82 11.44 20.14
N LEU A 73 25.60 10.92 20.23
CA LEU A 73 24.82 10.89 21.46
C LEU A 73 24.79 9.46 22.01
N PRO A 74 24.74 9.27 23.34
CA PRO A 74 24.56 7.96 23.92
C PRO A 74 23.21 7.37 23.50
N ASP A 75 23.16 6.04 23.33
CA ASP A 75 21.94 5.30 23.06
C ASP A 75 20.94 5.50 24.23
N MET A 76 19.65 5.65 23.94
CA MET A 76 18.58 5.69 24.95
C MET A 76 18.66 4.53 25.94
N MET A 77 18.88 3.29 25.46
CA MET A 77 18.92 2.12 26.36
C MET A 77 20.09 2.22 27.34
N GLU A 78 21.22 2.73 26.86
CA GLU A 78 22.39 2.98 27.69
C GLU A 78 22.14 4.13 28.68
N ALA A 79 21.47 5.19 28.22
CA ALA A 79 21.11 6.35 29.04
C ALA A 79 20.13 5.96 30.16
N LEU A 80 19.14 5.11 29.92
CA LEU A 80 18.20 4.66 30.95
C LEU A 80 18.87 3.79 32.02
N LEU A 81 19.80 2.92 31.62
CA LEU A 81 20.43 1.93 32.51
C LEU A 81 21.64 2.47 33.28
N LYS A 82 22.37 3.45 32.75
CA LYS A 82 23.58 3.99 33.38
C LYS A 82 23.28 5.31 34.10
N PRO A 83 23.29 5.36 35.45
CA PRO A 83 23.00 6.59 36.21
C PRO A 83 23.92 7.76 35.90
N THR A 84 25.15 7.48 35.47
CA THR A 84 26.13 8.49 35.03
C THR A 84 25.68 9.27 33.80
N LEU A 85 24.74 8.74 33.03
CA LEU A 85 24.19 9.32 31.82
C LEU A 85 22.80 9.92 32.02
N TRP A 86 22.27 9.97 33.25
CA TRP A 86 20.93 10.53 33.47
C TRP A 86 20.92 12.05 33.31
N THR A 87 19.90 12.55 32.62
CA THR A 87 19.45 13.94 32.69
C THR A 87 18.19 14.02 33.56
N LEU A 88 17.62 15.21 33.69
CA LEU A 88 16.33 15.38 34.37
C LEU A 88 15.25 14.45 33.77
N PHE A 89 15.28 14.24 32.46
CA PHE A 89 14.28 13.42 31.76
C PHE A 89 14.38 11.95 32.14
N GLU A 90 15.57 11.35 32.15
CA GLU A 90 15.76 9.96 32.59
C GLU A 90 15.44 9.78 34.08
N VAL A 91 15.80 10.75 34.92
CA VAL A 91 15.43 10.74 36.36
C VAL A 91 13.91 10.71 36.51
N LEU A 92 13.18 11.61 35.84
CA LEU A 92 11.73 11.66 35.90
C LEU A 92 11.09 10.37 35.36
N SER A 93 11.61 9.85 34.24
CA SER A 93 11.16 8.59 33.66
C SER A 93 11.31 7.43 34.64
N ASN A 94 12.49 7.29 35.25
CA ASN A 94 12.77 6.23 36.22
C ASN A 94 11.96 6.40 37.51
N LEU A 95 11.71 7.62 37.97
CA LEU A 95 10.83 7.89 39.12
C LEU A 95 9.39 7.44 38.84
N CYS A 96 8.84 7.73 37.65
CA CYS A 96 7.51 7.24 37.26
C CYS A 96 7.46 5.70 37.22
N THR A 97 8.50 5.06 36.68
CA THR A 97 8.63 3.60 36.63
C THR A 97 8.72 2.98 38.03
N LEU A 98 9.54 3.56 38.92
CA LEU A 98 9.66 3.13 40.32
C LEU A 98 8.37 3.34 41.09
N GLY A 99 7.65 4.46 40.86
CA GLY A 99 6.35 4.72 41.45
C GLY A 99 5.32 3.67 41.06
N LEU A 100 5.26 3.29 39.77
CA LEU A 100 4.36 2.24 39.32
C LEU A 100 4.75 0.85 39.87
N LEU A 101 6.05 0.53 39.93
CA LEU A 101 6.55 -0.67 40.58
C LEU A 101 6.17 -0.71 42.06
N TYR A 102 6.32 0.40 42.79
CA TYR A 102 5.93 0.51 44.18
C TYR A 102 4.42 0.25 44.35
N CYS A 103 3.58 0.87 43.53
CA CYS A 103 2.14 0.61 43.51
C CYS A 103 1.83 -0.87 43.26
N PHE A 104 2.56 -1.53 42.34
CA PHE A 104 2.35 -2.93 42.01
C PHE A 104 2.73 -3.89 43.15
N LEU A 105 3.87 -3.65 43.83
CA LEU A 105 4.37 -4.52 44.88
C LEU A 105 3.70 -4.28 46.24
N PHE A 106 3.46 -3.03 46.61
CA PHE A 106 3.08 -2.65 47.97
C PHE A 106 1.62 -2.21 48.14
N VAL A 107 0.89 -2.00 47.04
CA VAL A 107 -0.53 -1.57 47.08
C VAL A 107 -1.42 -2.56 46.32
N PRO A 108 -1.56 -3.80 46.83
CA PRO A 108 -2.27 -4.88 46.12
C PRO A 108 -3.78 -4.59 45.95
N GLN A 109 -4.35 -3.67 46.74
CA GLN A 109 -5.76 -3.28 46.64
C GLN A 109 -6.09 -2.51 45.36
N LEU A 110 -5.07 -2.03 44.61
CA LEU A 110 -5.32 -1.29 43.37
C LEU A 110 -6.05 -2.17 42.34
N PRO A 111 -7.21 -1.71 41.84
CA PRO A 111 -8.02 -2.48 40.92
C PRO A 111 -7.36 -2.57 39.54
N TYR A 112 -7.75 -3.55 38.74
CA TYR A 112 -7.31 -3.68 37.34
C TYR A 112 -7.51 -2.37 36.56
N ALA A 113 -8.61 -1.65 36.80
CA ALA A 113 -8.91 -0.37 36.17
C ALA A 113 -7.84 0.71 36.39
N PHE A 114 -7.13 0.71 37.52
CA PHE A 114 -6.01 1.63 37.77
C PHE A 114 -4.89 1.42 36.76
N TYR A 115 -4.45 0.17 36.56
CA TYR A 115 -3.39 -0.17 35.62
C TYR A 115 -3.80 0.13 34.17
N VAL A 116 -5.07 -0.08 33.84
CA VAL A 116 -5.63 0.31 32.54
C VAL A 116 -5.55 1.83 32.37
N ALA A 117 -5.97 2.61 33.37
CA ALA A 117 -5.94 4.07 33.29
C ALA A 117 -4.51 4.62 33.15
N VAL A 118 -3.56 4.08 33.92
CA VAL A 118 -2.14 4.45 33.82
C VAL A 118 -1.59 4.11 32.43
N PHE A 119 -1.85 2.90 31.92
CA PHE A 119 -1.44 2.53 30.56
C PHE A 119 -2.07 3.44 29.51
N LEU A 120 -3.38 3.70 29.58
CA LEU A 120 -4.07 4.57 28.63
C LEU A 120 -3.55 6.01 28.66
N PHE A 121 -3.19 6.52 29.84
CA PHE A 121 -2.55 7.83 29.97
C PHE A 121 -1.25 7.89 29.16
N TRP A 122 -0.32 6.95 29.37
CA TRP A 122 0.95 6.91 28.64
C TRP A 122 0.75 6.63 27.14
N ARG A 123 -0.24 5.79 26.81
CA ARG A 123 -0.60 5.49 25.43
C ARG A 123 -1.10 6.71 24.66
N LEU A 124 -1.98 7.49 25.28
CA LEU A 124 -2.46 8.75 24.69
C LEU A 124 -1.35 9.80 24.67
N ALA A 125 -0.47 9.83 25.68
CA ALA A 125 0.70 10.69 25.65
C ALA A 125 1.63 10.34 24.48
N TYR A 126 1.83 9.05 24.19
CA TYR A 126 2.62 8.60 23.05
C TYR A 126 1.92 8.96 21.74
N ASN A 127 0.72 8.44 21.47
CA ASN A 127 0.16 8.55 20.12
C ASN A 127 -0.53 9.90 19.83
N VAL A 128 -1.16 10.52 20.82
CA VAL A 128 -1.91 11.78 20.62
C VAL A 128 -1.05 12.98 20.96
N PHE A 129 -0.48 13.06 22.16
CA PHE A 129 0.27 14.24 22.58
C PHE A 129 1.56 14.43 21.76
N LEU A 130 2.40 13.39 21.60
CA LEU A 130 3.57 13.51 20.71
C LEU A 130 3.13 13.70 19.25
N GLY A 131 2.04 13.06 18.81
CA GLY A 131 1.47 13.25 17.47
C GLY A 131 1.10 14.69 17.16
N VAL A 132 0.44 15.38 18.10
CA VAL A 132 0.10 16.81 17.95
C VAL A 132 1.35 17.68 17.93
N ILE A 133 2.32 17.42 18.83
CA ILE A 133 3.59 18.16 18.85
C ILE A 133 4.33 18.00 17.52
N LEU A 134 4.46 16.78 17.01
CA LEU A 134 5.17 16.49 15.78
C LEU A 134 4.45 17.03 14.55
N ASP A 135 3.12 16.89 14.44
CA ASP A 135 2.36 17.43 13.32
C ASP A 135 2.44 18.97 13.25
N THR A 136 2.33 19.63 14.42
CA THR A 136 2.45 21.09 14.52
C THR A 136 3.86 21.58 14.27
N GLN A 137 4.89 20.88 14.77
CA GLN A 137 6.29 21.14 14.44
C GLN A 137 6.54 21.00 12.95
N SER A 138 6.03 19.93 12.33
CA SER A 138 6.26 19.67 10.91
C SER A 138 5.61 20.69 9.97
N LYS A 139 4.44 21.24 10.33
CA LYS A 139 3.70 22.18 9.47
C LYS A 139 4.06 23.64 9.74
N ARG A 140 4.44 23.96 10.98
CA ARG A 140 4.55 25.35 11.45
C ARG A 140 5.85 25.66 12.22
N GLY A 141 6.70 24.67 12.50
CA GLY A 141 7.91 24.87 13.31
C GLY A 141 7.64 25.23 14.77
N LEU A 142 6.44 24.93 15.27
CA LEU A 142 5.95 25.48 16.55
C LEU A 142 6.78 25.05 17.76
N PHE A 143 7.32 23.83 17.79
CA PHE A 143 8.11 23.39 18.96
C PHE A 143 9.43 24.15 19.04
N VAL A 144 10.09 24.37 17.91
CA VAL A 144 11.31 25.19 17.83
C VAL A 144 11.01 26.63 18.22
N SER A 145 9.91 27.22 17.70
CA SER A 145 9.50 28.58 18.07
C SER A 145 9.16 28.70 19.56
N LEU A 146 8.47 27.72 20.14
CA LEU A 146 8.17 27.70 21.57
C LEU A 146 9.45 27.60 22.41
N PHE A 147 10.41 26.77 21.99
CA PHE A 147 11.71 26.68 22.66
C PHE A 147 12.43 28.03 22.64
N GLN A 148 12.49 28.70 21.49
CA GLN A 148 13.10 30.03 21.32
C GLN A 148 12.44 31.12 22.16
N GLN A 149 11.13 31.02 22.42
CA GLN A 149 10.38 31.97 23.24
C GLN A 149 10.54 31.76 24.75
N LEU A 150 11.09 30.62 25.19
CA LEU A 150 11.34 30.39 26.62
C LEU A 150 12.41 31.37 27.15
N PRO A 151 12.30 31.84 28.40
CA PRO A 151 13.35 32.64 29.02
C PRO A 151 14.70 31.92 28.98
N CYS A 152 15.79 32.64 28.71
CA CYS A 152 17.13 32.06 28.56
C CYS A 152 17.55 31.17 29.74
N PHE A 153 17.21 31.56 30.98
CA PHE A 153 17.52 30.74 32.16
C PHE A 153 16.88 29.36 32.10
N PHE A 154 15.68 29.26 31.53
CA PHE A 154 14.92 28.01 31.45
C PHE A 154 15.42 27.15 30.29
N GLN A 155 15.76 27.76 29.15
CA GLN A 155 16.46 27.07 28.06
C GLN A 155 17.77 26.47 28.55
N GLU A 156 18.61 27.28 29.23
CA GLU A 156 19.88 26.83 29.79
C GLU A 156 19.68 25.70 30.80
N TRP A 157 18.69 25.80 31.68
CA TRP A 157 18.41 24.75 32.66
C TRP A 157 18.05 23.40 32.00
N LEU A 158 17.24 23.42 30.93
CA LEU A 158 16.87 22.23 30.17
C LEU A 158 18.05 21.59 29.42
N ILE A 159 18.91 22.41 28.80
CA ILE A 159 20.00 21.91 27.94
C ILE A 159 21.31 21.65 28.70
N LYS A 160 21.51 22.25 29.89
CA LYS A 160 22.74 22.14 30.70
C LYS A 160 23.21 20.69 30.92
N PRO A 161 22.33 19.70 31.20
CA PRO A 161 22.74 18.30 31.31
C PRO A 161 23.33 17.72 30.02
N TYR A 162 22.79 18.11 28.86
CA TYR A 162 23.28 17.70 27.54
C TYR A 162 24.56 18.44 27.18
N ARG A 163 24.61 19.75 27.40
CA ARG A 163 25.79 20.59 27.13
C ARG A 163 27.01 20.08 27.87
N LYS A 164 26.87 19.69 29.15
CA LYS A 164 27.97 19.12 29.94
C LYS A 164 28.58 17.87 29.31
N LYS A 165 27.75 17.04 28.67
CA LYS A 165 28.17 15.79 28.02
C LYS A 165 28.77 16.04 26.63
N LEU A 166 28.26 17.05 25.93
CA LEU A 166 28.67 17.43 24.58
C LEU A 166 29.93 18.31 24.54
N LEU A 167 30.36 18.89 25.67
CA LEU A 167 31.60 19.67 25.80
C LEU A 167 32.84 18.95 25.24
N LYS A 168 32.83 17.61 25.19
CA LYS A 168 33.92 16.79 24.63
C LYS A 168 34.09 16.90 23.11
N TYR A 169 33.03 17.29 22.39
CA TYR A 169 32.97 17.24 20.92
C TYR A 169 33.09 18.63 20.26
N ALA A 170 33.63 19.61 20.99
CA ALA A 170 34.04 20.95 20.55
C ALA A 170 33.42 21.46 19.23
N GLU A 171 32.28 22.15 19.33
CA GLU A 171 31.81 23.11 18.32
C GLU A 171 31.13 24.29 19.05
N GLU A 172 31.52 25.51 18.69
CA GLU A 172 30.93 26.76 19.18
C GLU A 172 29.47 26.84 18.72
N SER A 173 28.54 26.60 19.65
CA SER A 173 27.07 26.70 19.49
C SER A 173 26.40 25.85 18.39
N TYR A 174 25.78 24.74 18.80
CA TYR A 174 24.81 24.01 17.96
C TYR A 174 23.53 24.83 17.71
N PRO A 175 22.82 24.60 16.59
CA PRO A 175 21.60 25.33 16.24
C PRO A 175 20.42 25.03 17.18
N ASP A 176 19.46 25.95 17.23
CA ASP A 176 18.26 25.85 18.09
C ASP A 176 17.41 24.63 17.75
N GLU A 177 17.34 24.22 16.48
CA GLU A 177 16.63 23.02 16.04
C GLU A 177 17.22 21.75 16.68
N PHE A 178 18.55 21.70 16.84
CA PHE A 178 19.23 20.59 17.50
C PHE A 178 18.94 20.57 19.00
N TRP A 179 19.02 21.72 19.68
CA TRP A 179 18.69 21.81 21.11
C TRP A 179 17.23 21.50 21.39
N SER A 180 16.33 22.02 20.56
CA SER A 180 14.89 21.73 20.62
C SER A 180 14.63 20.25 20.46
N TRP A 181 15.28 19.59 19.49
CA TRP A 181 15.18 18.15 19.30
C TRP A 181 15.66 17.35 20.51
N LEU A 182 16.77 17.74 21.17
CA LEU A 182 17.24 17.06 22.38
C LEU A 182 16.24 17.17 23.55
N VAL A 183 15.60 18.33 23.72
CA VAL A 183 14.54 18.52 24.71
C VAL A 183 13.34 17.63 24.38
N PHE A 184 12.91 17.63 23.11
CA PHE A 184 11.85 16.74 22.63
C PHE A 184 12.18 15.26 22.85
N ARG A 185 13.41 14.83 22.54
CA ARG A 185 13.92 13.48 22.79
C ARG A 185 13.79 13.10 24.27
N GLY A 186 14.11 14.01 25.18
CA GLY A 186 13.93 13.80 26.62
C GLY A 186 12.46 13.56 27.00
N ILE A 187 11.55 14.39 26.48
CA ILE A 187 10.09 14.24 26.68
C ILE A 187 9.60 12.90 26.14
N ALA A 188 10.01 12.56 24.90
CA ALA A 188 9.66 11.30 24.27
C ALA A 188 10.20 10.10 25.06
N THR A 189 11.41 10.19 25.62
CA THR A 189 12.01 9.13 26.45
C THR A 189 11.16 8.82 27.68
N ILE A 190 10.67 9.85 28.39
CA ILE A 190 9.76 9.66 29.53
C ILE A 190 8.51 8.90 29.09
N ILE A 191 7.89 9.33 28.00
CA ILE A 191 6.62 8.77 27.53
C ILE A 191 6.79 7.33 27.04
N LEU A 192 7.76 7.08 26.16
CA LEU A 192 7.97 5.76 25.55
C LEU A 192 8.38 4.70 26.59
N ALA A 193 9.27 5.04 27.51
CA ALA A 193 9.69 4.12 28.57
C ALA A 193 8.52 3.76 29.49
N ASN A 194 7.77 4.75 29.95
CA ASN A 194 6.65 4.52 30.87
C ASN A 194 5.42 3.88 30.19
N ASP A 195 5.18 4.11 28.89
CA ASP A 195 4.17 3.37 28.13
C ASP A 195 4.48 1.86 28.11
N GLY A 196 5.72 1.49 27.79
CA GLY A 196 6.16 0.09 27.77
C GLY A 196 6.09 -0.57 29.15
N VAL A 197 6.55 0.12 30.19
CA VAL A 197 6.50 -0.36 31.59
C VAL A 197 5.05 -0.48 32.08
N ALA A 198 4.20 0.48 31.78
CA ALA A 198 2.79 0.44 32.17
C ALA A 198 2.06 -0.75 31.51
N PHE A 199 2.33 -1.02 30.23
CA PHE A 199 1.81 -2.21 29.57
C PHE A 199 2.30 -3.51 30.22
N PHE A 200 3.59 -3.57 30.57
CA PHE A 200 4.18 -4.74 31.23
C PHE A 200 3.47 -5.05 32.57
N PHE A 201 3.30 -4.06 33.45
CA PHE A 201 2.58 -4.27 34.72
C PHE A 201 1.10 -4.58 34.52
N LEU A 202 0.45 -3.99 33.51
CA LEU A 202 -0.92 -4.34 33.14
C LEU A 202 -1.03 -5.80 32.69
N ALA A 203 -0.06 -6.27 31.89
CA ALA A 203 0.01 -7.67 31.47
C ALA A 203 0.24 -8.61 32.65
N LEU A 204 1.14 -8.27 33.57
CA LEU A 204 1.36 -9.02 34.82
C LEU A 204 0.10 -9.06 35.70
N LYS A 205 -0.60 -7.93 35.86
CA LYS A 205 -1.87 -7.88 36.62
C LYS A 205 -2.98 -8.68 35.95
N SER A 206 -2.92 -8.83 34.62
CA SER A 206 -3.85 -9.64 33.83
C SER A 206 -3.57 -11.14 33.92
N PHE A 207 -2.33 -11.53 34.25
CA PHE A 207 -1.93 -12.91 34.30
C PHE A 207 -2.64 -13.66 35.42
N ARG A 208 -3.13 -14.86 35.10
CA ARG A 208 -3.74 -15.77 36.05
C ARG A 208 -3.06 -17.12 35.95
N TRP A 209 -2.72 -17.69 37.10
CA TRP A 209 -2.20 -19.05 37.17
C TRP A 209 -3.25 -20.03 36.65
N PRO A 210 -2.87 -20.96 35.75
CA PRO A 210 -3.80 -21.94 35.22
C PRO A 210 -4.13 -22.99 36.28
N ASN A 211 -5.42 -23.29 36.44
CA ASN A 211 -5.87 -24.37 37.31
C ASN A 211 -5.69 -25.75 36.65
N THR A 212 -5.69 -25.81 35.32
CA THR A 212 -5.50 -27.03 34.52
C THR A 212 -4.57 -26.76 33.35
N ILE A 213 -3.70 -27.71 33.07
CA ILE A 213 -2.76 -27.63 31.94
C ILE A 213 -3.35 -28.41 30.77
N THR A 214 -3.71 -27.70 29.71
CA THR A 214 -4.17 -28.29 28.45
C THR A 214 -3.13 -28.06 27.35
N TRP A 215 -3.09 -28.91 26.34
CA TRP A 215 -2.20 -28.73 25.18
C TRP A 215 -2.42 -27.39 24.46
N GLN A 216 -3.66 -26.89 24.46
CA GLN A 216 -3.98 -25.56 23.95
C GLN A 216 -3.32 -24.45 24.77
N LEU A 217 -3.33 -24.56 26.10
CA LEU A 217 -2.67 -23.58 26.96
C LEU A 217 -1.16 -23.58 26.75
N VAL A 218 -0.55 -24.77 26.67
CA VAL A 218 0.88 -24.92 26.39
C VAL A 218 1.24 -24.28 25.05
N SER A 219 0.45 -24.51 24.00
CA SER A 219 0.70 -23.89 22.69
C SER A 219 0.55 -22.36 22.74
N CYS A 220 -0.42 -21.82 23.49
CA CYS A 220 -0.51 -20.39 23.73
C CYS A 220 0.71 -19.81 24.43
N TYR A 221 1.26 -20.48 25.44
CA TYR A 221 2.47 -20.02 26.13
C TYR A 221 3.71 -20.08 25.24
N VAL A 222 3.91 -21.17 24.51
CA VAL A 222 5.02 -21.32 23.56
C VAL A 222 4.95 -20.25 22.48
N LEU A 223 3.77 -20.06 21.88
CA LEU A 223 3.56 -19.02 20.86
C LEU A 223 3.73 -17.62 21.46
N GLY A 224 3.20 -17.38 22.67
CA GLY A 224 3.29 -16.10 23.35
C GLY A 224 4.72 -15.68 23.66
N ILE A 225 5.53 -16.60 24.20
CA ILE A 225 6.96 -16.39 24.45
C ILE A 225 7.71 -16.18 23.14
N SER A 226 7.41 -16.96 22.10
CA SER A 226 8.01 -16.81 20.78
C SER A 226 7.76 -15.41 20.19
N LEU A 227 6.55 -14.87 20.36
CA LEU A 227 6.20 -13.52 19.92
C LEU A 227 6.91 -12.42 20.73
N LEU A 228 7.15 -12.62 22.03
CA LEU A 228 7.96 -11.71 22.85
C LEU A 228 9.41 -11.67 22.35
N ILE A 229 10.02 -12.83 22.13
CA ILE A 229 11.39 -12.95 21.61
C ILE A 229 11.50 -12.31 20.22
N PHE A 230 10.56 -12.61 19.34
CA PHE A 230 10.51 -12.04 18.00
C PHE A 230 10.38 -10.52 18.02
N CYS A 231 9.53 -9.98 18.89
CA CYS A 231 9.38 -8.53 19.07
C CYS A 231 10.66 -7.87 19.58
N PHE A 232 11.33 -8.48 20.55
CA PHE A 232 12.59 -7.95 21.07
C PHE A 232 13.66 -7.90 19.97
N TRP A 233 13.82 -8.99 19.22
CA TRP A 233 14.73 -9.05 18.08
C TRP A 233 14.39 -8.00 17.03
N SER A 234 13.11 -7.84 16.67
CA SER A 234 12.69 -6.88 15.64
C SER A 234 12.95 -5.44 16.07
N LYS A 235 12.73 -5.09 17.35
CA LYS A 235 13.03 -3.76 17.89
C LYS A 235 14.53 -3.46 17.92
N VAL A 236 15.36 -4.40 18.40
CA VAL A 236 16.82 -4.23 18.41
C VAL A 236 17.37 -4.08 17.00
N SER A 237 16.90 -4.93 16.07
CA SER A 237 17.27 -4.86 14.66
C SER A 237 16.86 -3.53 14.02
N ALA A 238 15.64 -3.05 14.29
CA ALA A 238 15.16 -1.77 13.79
C ALA A 238 16.00 -0.60 14.33
N HIS A 239 16.23 -0.56 15.65
CA HIS A 239 17.02 0.49 16.30
C HIS A 239 18.43 0.58 15.72
N ARG A 240 19.09 -0.56 15.48
CA ARG A 240 20.42 -0.62 14.85
C ARG A 240 20.44 0.01 13.46
N CYS A 241 19.38 -0.16 12.67
CA CYS A 241 19.34 0.32 11.28
C CYS A 241 19.09 1.83 11.18
N ILE A 242 18.16 2.36 11.98
CA ILE A 242 17.77 3.77 11.88
C ILE A 242 18.55 4.69 12.84
N GLY A 243 19.04 4.13 13.95
CA GLY A 243 19.70 4.86 15.04
C GLY A 243 18.78 5.80 15.82
N ASP A 244 19.30 6.35 16.91
CA ASP A 244 18.57 7.22 17.85
C ASP A 244 17.89 8.43 17.18
N TYR A 245 18.55 9.04 16.20
CA TYR A 245 18.03 10.23 15.53
C TYR A 245 16.64 9.97 14.92
N ALA A 246 16.50 8.91 14.13
CA ALA A 246 15.23 8.56 13.50
C ALA A 246 14.27 7.88 14.49
N TRP A 247 14.78 7.14 15.49
CA TRP A 247 13.95 6.55 16.55
C TRP A 247 13.16 7.59 17.35
N PHE A 248 13.71 8.80 17.49
CA PHE A 248 13.08 9.95 18.16
C PHE A 248 12.64 11.05 17.19
N TRP A 249 12.22 10.70 15.97
CA TRP A 249 11.61 11.64 15.00
C TRP A 249 12.46 12.90 14.73
N GLY A 250 13.79 12.77 14.70
CA GLY A 250 14.68 13.92 14.51
C GLY A 250 14.53 14.62 13.17
N ASP A 251 13.98 13.93 12.17
CA ASP A 251 13.65 14.45 10.84
C ASP A 251 12.56 15.53 10.85
N PHE A 252 11.76 15.62 11.92
CA PHE A 252 10.83 16.72 12.16
C PHE A 252 11.51 18.05 12.52
N PHE A 253 12.80 18.03 12.86
CA PHE A 253 13.56 19.20 13.32
C PHE A 253 14.62 19.63 12.29
N PHE A 254 15.46 18.71 11.86
CA PHE A 254 16.52 18.93 10.87
C PHE A 254 16.75 17.64 10.11
N ARG A 255 17.35 17.67 8.92
CA ARG A 255 17.67 16.47 8.12
C ARG A 255 19.09 15.98 8.39
N ILE A 256 19.36 14.68 8.27
CA ILE A 256 20.74 14.17 8.23
C ILE A 256 21.11 13.79 6.79
N GLN A 257 22.31 14.16 6.37
CA GLN A 257 22.88 13.81 5.08
C GLN A 257 23.25 12.31 5.05
N GLY A 258 22.45 11.51 4.35
CA GLY A 258 22.68 10.09 4.13
C GLY A 258 21.50 9.42 3.45
N GLU A 259 21.73 8.35 2.68
CA GLU A 259 20.65 7.50 2.18
C GLU A 259 20.20 6.55 3.29
N LEU A 260 18.88 6.33 3.41
CA LEU A 260 18.35 5.31 4.33
C LEU A 260 18.87 3.94 3.88
N VAL A 261 19.79 3.36 4.66
CA VAL A 261 20.25 1.99 4.44
C VAL A 261 19.22 1.04 5.01
N PHE A 262 18.46 0.41 4.13
CA PHE A 262 17.45 -0.56 4.52
C PHE A 262 18.07 -1.95 4.63
N ASP A 263 18.56 -2.29 5.83
CA ASP A 263 19.12 -3.60 6.17
C ASP A 263 18.27 -4.30 7.25
N GLY A 264 18.47 -5.62 7.41
CA GLY A 264 17.85 -6.42 8.46
C GLY A 264 16.33 -6.44 8.41
N VAL A 265 15.69 -5.98 9.48
CA VAL A 265 14.22 -6.07 9.63
C VAL A 265 13.47 -5.14 8.67
N PHE A 266 14.10 -4.04 8.24
CA PHE A 266 13.55 -3.10 7.26
C PHE A 266 13.62 -3.62 5.82
N GLU A 267 14.34 -4.72 5.57
CA GLU A 267 14.24 -5.44 4.29
C GLU A 267 12.89 -6.17 4.19
N LEU A 268 12.40 -6.68 5.31
CA LEU A 268 11.24 -7.57 5.38
C LEU A 268 9.92 -6.84 5.60
N PHE A 269 9.95 -5.70 6.32
CA PHE A 269 8.73 -4.98 6.73
C PHE A 269 8.88 -3.47 6.50
N PRO A 270 7.80 -2.77 6.07
CA PRO A 270 7.82 -1.33 5.80
C PRO A 270 8.09 -0.48 7.05
N HIS A 271 7.34 -0.76 8.12
CA HIS A 271 7.48 -0.07 9.41
C HIS A 271 7.58 -1.13 10.52
N PRO A 272 8.74 -1.79 10.68
CA PRO A 272 8.89 -2.90 11.60
C PRO A 272 8.61 -2.48 13.05
N MET A 273 8.90 -1.24 13.42
CA MET A 273 8.60 -0.70 14.76
C MET A 273 7.10 -0.62 15.06
N TYR A 274 6.27 -0.33 14.06
CA TYR A 274 4.84 -0.10 14.23
C TYR A 274 3.98 -1.29 13.86
N THR A 275 4.52 -2.23 13.09
CA THR A 275 3.82 -3.44 12.66
C THR A 275 4.22 -4.62 13.55
N ILE A 276 5.29 -5.33 13.19
CA ILE A 276 5.76 -6.50 13.93
C ILE A 276 6.31 -6.17 15.34
N GLY A 277 6.66 -4.91 15.59
CA GLY A 277 7.07 -4.40 16.90
C GLY A 277 5.97 -4.43 17.97
N TYR A 278 4.72 -4.77 17.58
CA TYR A 278 3.61 -5.05 18.49
C TYR A 278 3.39 -6.54 18.76
N ALA A 279 4.21 -7.44 18.21
CA ALA A 279 4.11 -8.88 18.47
C ALA A 279 4.14 -9.21 19.97
N ALA A 280 4.91 -8.46 20.77
CA ALA A 280 4.95 -8.63 22.22
C ALA A 280 3.59 -8.41 22.91
N TYR A 281 2.76 -7.50 22.39
CA TYR A 281 1.44 -7.22 22.97
C TYR A 281 0.54 -8.44 22.84
N TYR A 282 0.49 -9.02 21.63
CA TYR A 282 -0.24 -10.25 21.37
C TYR A 282 0.35 -11.46 22.11
N GLY A 283 1.68 -11.53 22.23
CA GLY A 283 2.36 -12.55 23.02
C GLY A 283 1.94 -12.51 24.50
N SER A 284 1.92 -11.31 25.10
CA SER A 284 1.43 -11.09 26.46
C SER A 284 -0.03 -11.47 26.63
N CYS A 285 -0.88 -11.29 25.61
CA CYS A 285 -2.28 -11.72 25.65
C CYS A 285 -2.42 -13.24 25.69
N LEU A 286 -1.62 -13.96 24.91
CA LEU A 286 -1.60 -15.43 24.91
C LEU A 286 -1.07 -15.98 26.24
N ILE A 287 -0.09 -15.32 26.85
CA ILE A 287 0.44 -15.72 28.16
C ILE A 287 -0.56 -15.39 29.27
N ALA A 288 -1.17 -14.21 29.25
CA ALA A 288 -2.14 -13.81 30.27
C ALA A 288 -3.52 -14.47 30.11
N GLN A 289 -3.81 -15.10 28.97
CA GLN A 289 -5.12 -15.67 28.63
C GLN A 289 -6.27 -14.67 28.86
N SER A 290 -6.04 -13.41 28.52
CA SER A 290 -6.94 -12.30 28.86
C SER A 290 -7.47 -11.59 27.62
N TYR A 291 -8.78 -11.69 27.39
CA TYR A 291 -9.47 -10.90 26.36
C TYR A 291 -9.41 -9.40 26.65
N ASN A 292 -9.45 -9.00 27.92
CA ASN A 292 -9.31 -7.60 28.32
C ASN A 292 -7.96 -7.03 27.89
N LEU A 293 -6.87 -7.79 28.10
CA LEU A 293 -5.55 -7.40 27.65
C LEU A 293 -5.45 -7.41 26.12
N LEU A 294 -6.12 -8.34 25.45
CA LEU A 294 -6.21 -8.38 23.99
C LEU A 294 -6.85 -7.12 23.43
N PHE A 295 -7.94 -6.62 24.02
CA PHE A 295 -8.56 -5.36 23.59
C PHE A 295 -7.63 -4.17 23.73
N ILE A 296 -6.99 -4.06 24.88
CA ILE A 296 -6.08 -2.95 25.16
C ILE A 296 -4.90 -3.01 24.19
N SER A 297 -4.40 -4.21 23.89
CA SER A 297 -3.35 -4.43 22.90
C SER A 297 -3.77 -4.07 21.47
N LEU A 298 -4.98 -4.45 21.09
CA LEU A 298 -5.58 -4.13 19.79
C LEU A 298 -5.79 -2.62 19.63
N PHE A 299 -6.34 -1.94 20.63
CA PHE A 299 -6.46 -0.48 20.68
C PHE A 299 -5.10 0.21 20.57
N SER A 300 -4.12 -0.28 21.34
CA SER A 300 -2.76 0.23 21.38
C SER A 300 -2.02 0.09 20.06
N HIS A 301 -2.15 -1.04 19.37
CA HIS A 301 -1.57 -1.21 18.03
C HIS A 301 -2.31 -0.33 17.02
N GLY A 302 -3.64 -0.26 17.09
CA GLY A 302 -4.45 0.61 16.23
C GLY A 302 -4.09 2.09 16.37
N SER A 303 -3.87 2.58 17.60
CA SER A 303 -3.46 3.97 17.84
C SER A 303 -2.07 4.26 17.29
N GLN A 304 -1.16 3.28 17.31
CA GLN A 304 0.15 3.42 16.68
C GLN A 304 0.07 3.50 15.16
N LEU A 305 -0.73 2.63 14.53
CA LEU A 305 -0.94 2.68 13.08
C LEU A 305 -1.62 3.99 12.66
N LEU A 306 -2.53 4.52 13.49
CA LEU A 306 -3.15 5.82 13.24
C LEU A 306 -2.13 6.96 13.36
N PHE A 307 -1.24 6.94 14.36
CA PHE A 307 -0.14 7.89 14.48
C PHE A 307 0.77 7.86 13.23
N LEU A 308 1.15 6.66 12.77
CA LEU A 308 1.92 6.49 11.55
C LEU A 308 1.21 7.11 10.34
N MET A 309 -0.07 6.76 10.13
CA MET A 309 -0.85 7.20 8.97
C MET A 309 -1.13 8.71 8.96
N LEU A 310 -1.41 9.32 10.13
CA LEU A 310 -1.85 10.70 10.21
C LEU A 310 -0.72 11.71 10.42
N VAL A 311 0.41 11.29 11.02
CA VAL A 311 1.48 12.20 11.44
C VAL A 311 2.78 11.90 10.71
N GLU A 312 3.29 10.67 10.86
CA GLU A 312 4.63 10.32 10.38
C GLU A 312 4.69 10.16 8.86
N GLU A 313 3.79 9.37 8.27
CA GLU A 313 3.80 9.13 6.83
C GLU A 313 3.58 10.42 6.02
N PRO A 314 2.62 11.31 6.36
CA PRO A 314 2.48 12.60 5.67
C PRO A 314 3.69 13.53 5.87
N HIS A 315 4.45 13.38 6.95
CA HIS A 315 5.71 14.12 7.15
C HIS A 315 6.82 13.57 6.26
N ILE A 316 7.07 12.26 6.31
CA ILE A 316 8.06 11.57 5.48
C ILE A 316 7.81 11.87 4.00
N GLN A 317 6.55 11.80 3.57
CA GLN A 317 6.17 12.11 2.20
C GLN A 317 6.52 13.55 1.81
N ARG A 318 6.32 14.54 2.68
CA ARG A 318 6.71 15.94 2.38
C ARG A 318 8.22 16.15 2.35
N LEU A 319 8.97 15.40 3.17
CA LEU A 319 10.40 15.63 3.36
C LEU A 319 11.27 14.87 2.35
N TYR A 320 10.91 13.62 2.08
CA TYR A 320 11.69 12.68 1.28
C TYR A 320 11.09 12.39 -0.09
N SER A 321 9.81 12.63 -0.30
CA SER A 321 9.32 12.71 -1.68
C SER A 321 9.92 13.98 -2.26
N LYS A 322 10.77 13.84 -3.29
CA LYS A 322 11.16 14.98 -4.11
C LYS A 322 9.89 15.77 -4.47
N PRO A 323 9.92 17.11 -4.58
CA PRO A 323 8.81 17.82 -5.21
C PRO A 323 8.60 17.10 -6.54
N ASN A 324 7.50 16.35 -6.58
CA ASN A 324 7.08 15.68 -7.78
C ASN A 324 6.92 16.82 -8.76
N HIS A 325 7.80 16.90 -9.76
CA HIS A 325 7.31 17.30 -11.04
C HIS A 325 6.31 16.21 -11.46
N HIS A 326 5.07 16.37 -10.97
CA HIS A 326 3.92 15.50 -11.07
C HIS A 326 4.08 14.05 -10.56
N ASN A 327 2.95 13.55 -10.06
CA ASN A 327 2.67 12.13 -9.93
C ASN A 327 3.25 11.39 -11.14
N THR A 328 4.24 10.54 -10.94
CA THR A 328 4.52 9.35 -11.76
C THR A 328 5.83 8.70 -11.32
N GLY A 329 5.87 7.38 -11.30
CA GLY A 329 7.12 6.65 -11.53
C GLY A 329 7.57 6.76 -13.00
N MET A 330 7.75 7.98 -13.52
CA MET A 330 8.15 8.21 -14.91
C MET A 330 9.29 9.24 -15.00
N PRO A 331 10.44 8.90 -15.60
CA PRO A 331 11.51 9.85 -15.83
C PRO A 331 11.13 10.84 -16.95
N GLN A 332 11.57 12.08 -16.77
CA GLN A 332 11.30 13.21 -17.65
C GLN A 332 12.35 13.34 -18.74
N THR A 333 11.90 13.41 -20.00
CA THR A 333 12.68 13.95 -21.10
C THR A 333 11.87 15.02 -21.83
N GLY A 334 12.37 16.26 -21.74
CA GLY A 334 12.26 17.37 -22.70
C GLY A 334 10.89 17.73 -23.28
N ASP A 335 10.39 16.94 -24.24
CA ASP A 335 9.45 17.44 -25.24
C ASP A 335 8.02 16.87 -25.16
N ASP A 336 7.77 15.79 -24.41
CA ASP A 336 6.43 15.17 -24.30
C ASP A 336 5.57 15.74 -23.16
N SER A 337 6.07 16.76 -22.46
CA SER A 337 5.43 17.33 -21.26
C SER A 337 4.04 17.95 -21.54
N LEU A 338 3.80 18.44 -22.75
CA LEU A 338 2.54 19.06 -23.14
C LEU A 338 1.44 18.04 -23.49
N ILE A 339 1.80 16.89 -24.07
CA ILE A 339 0.83 15.84 -24.43
C ILE A 339 0.40 15.04 -23.19
N HIS A 340 1.25 14.99 -22.14
CA HIS A 340 0.96 14.24 -20.91
C HIS A 340 0.48 15.09 -19.73
N ALA A 341 0.55 16.42 -19.82
CA ALA A 341 -0.18 17.30 -18.92
C ALA A 341 -1.71 17.00 -18.92
N ASP A 342 -2.24 16.48 -20.03
CA ASP A 342 -3.64 16.06 -20.13
C ASP A 342 -3.95 14.71 -19.45
N TYR A 343 -2.96 13.81 -19.25
CA TYR A 343 -3.14 12.61 -18.41
C TYR A 343 -3.36 12.98 -16.94
N VAL A 344 -2.72 14.06 -16.49
CA VAL A 344 -2.69 14.53 -15.09
C VAL A 344 -3.82 15.53 -14.77
N ARG A 345 -4.47 16.11 -15.78
CA ARG A 345 -5.66 16.96 -15.58
C ARG A 345 -6.87 16.20 -15.00
N SER A 346 -6.73 14.89 -14.84
CA SER A 346 -7.68 13.96 -14.21
C SER A 346 -7.67 13.94 -12.67
N GLY A 347 -7.32 15.04 -12.01
CA GLY A 347 -7.31 15.17 -10.54
C GLY A 347 -8.70 15.24 -9.88
N SER A 348 -9.77 14.80 -10.54
CA SER A 348 -11.17 14.98 -10.08
C SER A 348 -12.09 13.80 -10.37
N GLU A 349 -11.55 12.65 -10.77
CA GLU A 349 -12.37 11.48 -11.09
C GLU A 349 -12.55 10.59 -9.86
N LEU A 350 -13.74 9.99 -9.75
CA LEU A 350 -14.15 9.27 -8.57
C LEU A 350 -13.28 8.02 -8.38
N THR A 351 -12.50 7.97 -7.30
CA THR A 351 -11.71 6.80 -6.93
C THR A 351 -12.21 6.20 -5.63
N GLY A 352 -12.79 5.00 -5.72
CA GLY A 352 -13.66 4.47 -4.68
C GLY A 352 -14.84 5.41 -4.46
N LEU A 353 -14.86 6.07 -3.29
CA LEU A 353 -15.81 7.14 -2.94
C LEU A 353 -15.13 8.51 -2.76
N LEU A 354 -13.82 8.60 -3.00
CA LEU A 354 -13.05 9.85 -2.92
C LEU A 354 -13.25 10.67 -4.20
N HIS A 355 -13.24 12.00 -4.08
CA HIS A 355 -13.48 12.93 -5.19
C HIS A 355 -14.86 12.78 -5.86
N LEU A 356 -15.90 12.44 -5.08
CA LEU A 356 -17.28 12.40 -5.58
C LEU A 356 -17.71 13.76 -6.11
N PHE A 357 -18.12 13.82 -7.37
CA PHE A 357 -18.68 15.03 -7.98
C PHE A 357 -20.13 14.77 -8.42
N PRO A 358 -21.14 15.14 -7.61
CA PRO A 358 -22.55 14.80 -7.87
C PRO A 358 -23.13 15.30 -9.20
N LEU A 359 -22.51 16.29 -9.85
CA LEU A 359 -22.93 16.78 -11.17
C LEU A 359 -22.41 15.91 -12.33
N ARG A 360 -21.43 15.03 -12.10
CA ARG A 360 -21.00 14.05 -13.10
C ARG A 360 -22.05 12.95 -13.19
N SER A 361 -22.51 12.64 -14.40
CA SER A 361 -23.59 11.67 -14.64
C SER A 361 -23.29 10.27 -14.07
N SER A 362 -22.06 9.78 -14.19
CA SER A 362 -21.62 8.51 -13.62
C SER A 362 -21.69 8.49 -12.10
N ASP A 363 -21.24 9.57 -11.46
CA ASP A 363 -21.13 9.69 -10.01
C ASP A 363 -22.52 9.85 -9.39
N PHE A 364 -23.38 10.64 -10.05
CA PHE A 364 -24.78 10.78 -9.70
C PHE A 364 -25.52 9.44 -9.79
N ALA A 365 -25.35 8.70 -10.89
CA ALA A 365 -25.97 7.39 -11.06
C ALA A 365 -25.52 6.39 -9.99
N LEU A 366 -24.22 6.37 -9.66
CA LEU A 366 -23.70 5.54 -8.58
C LEU A 366 -24.31 5.95 -7.23
N PHE A 367 -24.36 7.24 -6.92
CA PHE A 367 -24.96 7.75 -5.68
C PHE A 367 -26.43 7.36 -5.54
N VAL A 368 -27.23 7.49 -6.61
CA VAL A 368 -28.63 7.08 -6.64
C VAL A 368 -28.75 5.57 -6.40
N LEU A 369 -27.92 4.77 -7.05
CA LEU A 369 -27.94 3.31 -6.91
C LEU A 369 -27.54 2.85 -5.51
N LEU A 370 -26.53 3.49 -4.91
CA LEU A 370 -26.10 3.22 -3.52
C LEU A 370 -27.19 3.61 -2.52
N SER A 371 -27.83 4.77 -2.73
CA SER A 371 -28.95 5.22 -1.91
C SER A 371 -30.13 4.25 -2.02
N TRP A 372 -30.47 3.81 -3.23
CA TRP A 372 -31.50 2.81 -3.47
C TRP A 372 -31.18 1.48 -2.80
N LEU A 373 -29.94 0.99 -2.93
CA LEU A 373 -29.50 -0.26 -2.31
C LEU A 373 -29.56 -0.17 -0.78
N PHE A 374 -29.14 0.96 -0.19
CA PHE A 374 -29.24 1.20 1.24
C PHE A 374 -30.71 1.16 1.70
N LEU A 375 -31.59 1.93 1.04
CA LEU A 375 -33.01 1.94 1.36
C LEU A 375 -33.62 0.54 1.20
N PHE A 376 -33.35 -0.16 0.10
CA PHE A 376 -33.81 -1.53 -0.08
C PHE A 376 -33.30 -2.45 1.04
N SER A 377 -32.05 -2.29 1.46
CA SER A 377 -31.43 -3.04 2.56
C SER A 377 -31.96 -2.69 3.94
N VAL A 378 -32.68 -1.59 4.12
CA VAL A 378 -33.32 -1.24 5.39
C VAL A 378 -34.80 -1.63 5.40
N PHE A 379 -35.50 -1.33 4.30
CA PHE A 379 -36.97 -1.39 4.24
C PHE A 379 -37.53 -2.70 3.63
N SER A 380 -36.77 -3.40 2.80
CA SER A 380 -37.27 -4.61 2.12
C SER A 380 -37.42 -5.81 3.08
N ASN A 381 -38.34 -6.73 2.75
CA ASN A 381 -38.45 -8.05 3.39
C ASN A 381 -37.91 -9.16 2.47
N ALA A 382 -37.00 -8.81 1.56
CA ALA A 382 -36.39 -9.78 0.65
C ALA A 382 -35.68 -10.91 1.42
N ARG A 383 -35.88 -12.15 0.95
CA ARG A 383 -35.28 -13.34 1.56
C ARG A 383 -33.76 -13.31 1.45
N LYS A 384 -33.06 -14.00 2.36
CA LYS A 384 -31.59 -14.13 2.38
C LYS A 384 -31.00 -14.44 0.98
N ILE A 385 -31.66 -15.33 0.21
CA ILE A 385 -31.21 -15.72 -1.14
C ILE A 385 -31.03 -14.55 -2.11
N PHE A 386 -31.85 -13.49 -2.01
CA PHE A 386 -31.72 -12.31 -2.86
C PHE A 386 -30.35 -11.65 -2.68
N TYR A 387 -29.95 -11.41 -1.43
CA TYR A 387 -28.67 -10.78 -1.10
C TYR A 387 -27.49 -11.67 -1.51
N ILE A 388 -27.62 -12.99 -1.32
CA ILE A 388 -26.63 -13.97 -1.77
C ILE A 388 -26.43 -13.90 -3.28
N MET A 389 -27.52 -13.95 -4.06
CA MET A 389 -27.46 -13.86 -5.52
C MET A 389 -26.89 -12.52 -5.97
N HIS A 390 -27.22 -11.43 -5.28
CA HIS A 390 -26.72 -10.11 -5.60
C HIS A 390 -25.20 -10.01 -5.38
N VAL A 391 -24.68 -10.52 -4.26
CA VAL A 391 -23.22 -10.61 -4.01
C VAL A 391 -22.54 -11.45 -5.09
N VAL A 392 -23.05 -12.65 -5.38
CA VAL A 392 -22.46 -13.54 -6.39
C VAL A 392 -22.46 -12.90 -7.77
N PHE A 393 -23.56 -12.25 -8.17
CA PHE A 393 -23.67 -11.56 -9.46
C PHE A 393 -22.58 -10.49 -9.62
N TRP A 394 -22.43 -9.59 -8.65
CA TRP A 394 -21.46 -8.50 -8.73
C TRP A 394 -20.02 -8.98 -8.67
N ARG A 395 -19.74 -10.07 -7.94
CA ARG A 395 -18.41 -10.71 -7.91
C ARG A 395 -18.06 -11.31 -9.27
N CYS A 396 -18.99 -12.04 -9.88
CA CYS A 396 -18.83 -12.57 -11.22
C CYS A 396 -18.67 -11.45 -12.25
N PHE A 397 -19.50 -10.41 -12.18
CA PHE A 397 -19.43 -9.27 -13.10
C PHE A 397 -18.07 -8.56 -13.02
N HIS A 398 -17.57 -8.28 -11.81
CA HIS A 398 -16.30 -7.59 -11.61
C HIS A 398 -15.10 -8.47 -12.01
N TRP A 399 -14.94 -9.63 -11.38
CA TRP A 399 -13.72 -10.41 -11.55
C TRP A 399 -13.70 -11.23 -12.84
N ILE A 400 -14.84 -11.82 -13.23
CA ILE A 400 -14.92 -12.63 -14.46
C ILE A 400 -15.23 -11.73 -15.66
N GLY A 401 -16.24 -10.85 -15.53
CA GLY A 401 -16.69 -9.98 -16.62
C GLY A 401 -15.64 -8.95 -17.03
N LEU A 402 -15.23 -8.08 -16.10
CA LEU A 402 -14.18 -7.09 -16.39
C LEU A 402 -12.82 -7.75 -16.63
N GLY A 403 -12.52 -8.85 -15.92
CA GLY A 403 -11.31 -9.65 -16.18
C GLY A 403 -11.24 -10.19 -17.61
N TYR A 404 -12.37 -10.65 -18.16
CA TYR A 404 -12.44 -11.08 -19.57
C TYR A 404 -12.26 -9.91 -20.55
N LEU A 405 -12.79 -8.73 -20.23
CA LEU A 405 -12.57 -7.52 -21.03
C LEU A 405 -11.08 -7.12 -21.04
N LEU A 406 -10.41 -7.13 -19.88
CA LEU A 406 -8.96 -6.91 -19.80
C LEU A 406 -8.16 -7.99 -20.51
N TYR A 407 -8.57 -9.25 -20.44
CA TYR A 407 -7.93 -10.33 -21.18
C TYR A 407 -8.00 -10.08 -22.71
N LYS A 408 -9.16 -9.66 -23.22
CA LYS A 408 -9.31 -9.26 -24.63
C LYS A 408 -8.50 -8.02 -24.97
N GLN A 409 -8.47 -7.04 -24.09
CA GLN A 409 -7.66 -5.83 -24.24
C GLN A 409 -6.18 -6.19 -24.35
N SER A 410 -5.66 -7.04 -23.46
CA SER A 410 -4.28 -7.55 -23.48
C SER A 410 -3.93 -8.34 -24.73
N CYS A 411 -4.86 -9.13 -25.28
CA CYS A 411 -4.58 -9.99 -26.44
C CYS A 411 -4.70 -9.27 -27.78
N CYS A 412 -5.62 -8.31 -27.92
CA CYS A 412 -5.91 -7.70 -29.21
C CYS A 412 -6.30 -6.23 -29.17
N GLY A 413 -6.18 -5.55 -28.02
CA GLY A 413 -6.54 -4.14 -27.86
C GLY A 413 -8.03 -3.89 -28.09
N TRP A 414 -8.90 -4.84 -27.71
CA TRP A 414 -10.30 -4.84 -28.11
C TRP A 414 -11.06 -3.57 -27.70
N ILE A 415 -10.91 -3.11 -26.46
CA ILE A 415 -11.60 -1.92 -25.95
C ILE A 415 -11.13 -0.70 -26.73
N THR A 416 -9.82 -0.51 -26.84
CA THR A 416 -9.23 0.60 -27.60
C THR A 416 -9.70 0.62 -29.05
N LYS A 417 -9.71 -0.53 -29.73
CA LYS A 417 -10.21 -0.65 -31.11
C LYS A 417 -11.68 -0.29 -31.25
N GLN A 418 -12.53 -0.68 -30.28
CA GLN A 418 -13.96 -0.30 -30.32
C GLN A 418 -14.16 1.20 -30.21
N PHE A 419 -13.39 1.88 -29.36
CA PHE A 419 -13.45 3.33 -29.20
C PHE A 419 -12.88 4.06 -30.42
N GLN A 420 -11.72 3.63 -30.92
CA GLN A 420 -11.11 4.18 -32.14
C GLN A 420 -12.00 4.05 -33.36
N ASN A 421 -12.69 2.91 -33.52
CA ASN A 421 -13.65 2.71 -34.61
C ASN A 421 -14.85 3.66 -34.57
N ARG A 422 -15.11 4.28 -33.41
CA ARG A 422 -16.19 5.26 -33.20
C ARG A 422 -15.67 6.71 -33.19
N GLY A 423 -14.38 6.92 -33.45
CA GLY A 423 -13.74 8.24 -33.46
C GLY A 423 -13.30 8.78 -32.10
N TYR A 424 -13.31 7.95 -31.05
CA TYR A 424 -12.81 8.31 -29.72
C TYR A 424 -11.31 8.02 -29.58
N THR A 425 -10.64 8.74 -28.69
CA THR A 425 -9.22 8.56 -28.40
C THR A 425 -8.97 7.37 -27.46
N MET A 426 -7.69 6.95 -27.37
CA MET A 426 -7.29 5.90 -26.42
C MET A 426 -7.41 6.39 -24.97
N GLU A 427 -7.19 7.68 -24.71
CA GLU A 427 -7.37 8.28 -23.39
C GLU A 427 -8.84 8.24 -22.94
N GLU A 428 -9.77 8.57 -23.85
CA GLU A 428 -11.21 8.50 -23.58
C GLU A 428 -11.66 7.07 -23.28
N ALA A 429 -11.10 6.09 -24.00
CA ALA A 429 -11.36 4.67 -23.74
C ALA A 429 -10.89 4.26 -22.34
N PHE A 430 -9.71 4.71 -21.90
CA PHE A 430 -9.20 4.45 -20.57
C PHE A 430 -10.00 5.17 -19.47
N LEU A 431 -10.45 6.40 -19.73
CA LEU A 431 -11.30 7.16 -18.82
C LEU A 431 -12.63 6.43 -18.55
N GLU A 432 -13.29 5.94 -19.59
CA GLU A 432 -14.52 5.16 -19.46
C GLU A 432 -14.28 3.81 -18.79
N TRP A 433 -13.15 3.16 -19.08
CA TRP A 433 -12.73 1.96 -18.35
C TRP A 433 -12.61 2.21 -16.85
N ARG A 434 -11.99 3.32 -16.46
CA ARG A 434 -11.82 3.71 -15.06
C ARG A 434 -13.16 3.88 -14.36
N ARG A 435 -14.11 4.58 -15.00
CA ARG A 435 -15.48 4.78 -14.50
C ARG A 435 -16.21 3.44 -14.32
N LEU A 436 -16.14 2.55 -15.32
CA LEU A 436 -16.76 1.23 -15.27
C LEU A 436 -16.17 0.35 -14.17
N TYR A 437 -14.84 0.33 -14.05
CA TYR A 437 -14.14 -0.44 -13.03
C TYR A 437 -14.46 0.08 -11.63
N ASN A 438 -14.39 1.40 -11.41
CA ASN A 438 -14.73 2.00 -10.13
C ASN A 438 -16.19 1.74 -9.73
N PHE A 439 -17.13 1.92 -10.65
CA PHE A 439 -18.55 1.62 -10.43
C PHE A 439 -18.75 0.16 -9.97
N SER A 440 -18.13 -0.78 -10.67
CA SER A 440 -18.21 -2.20 -10.33
C SER A 440 -17.54 -2.52 -8.98
N LEU A 441 -16.41 -1.88 -8.67
CA LEU A 441 -15.69 -2.04 -7.41
C LEU A 441 -16.54 -1.56 -6.23
N VAL A 442 -17.10 -0.35 -6.32
CA VAL A 442 -17.95 0.24 -5.28
C VAL A 442 -19.23 -0.58 -5.09
N MET A 443 -19.85 -1.03 -6.18
CA MET A 443 -21.01 -1.92 -6.09
C MET A 443 -20.68 -3.22 -5.37
N ASN A 444 -19.54 -3.85 -5.65
CA ASN A 444 -19.09 -5.05 -4.93
C ASN A 444 -18.96 -4.83 -3.42
N HIS A 445 -18.49 -3.66 -3.00
CA HIS A 445 -18.39 -3.30 -1.58
C HIS A 445 -19.78 -3.09 -0.98
N ALA A 446 -20.63 -2.31 -1.66
CA ALA A 446 -21.96 -1.96 -1.18
C ALA A 446 -22.88 -3.19 -1.04
N VAL A 447 -22.87 -4.10 -2.01
CA VAL A 447 -23.69 -5.33 -1.94
C VAL A 447 -23.22 -6.30 -0.88
N PHE A 448 -21.91 -6.35 -0.62
CA PHE A 448 -21.37 -7.16 0.47
C PHE A 448 -21.79 -6.60 1.84
N ILE A 449 -21.67 -5.28 2.04
CA ILE A 449 -22.11 -4.62 3.28
C ILE A 449 -23.62 -4.80 3.49
N SER A 450 -24.41 -4.62 2.44
CA SER A 450 -25.86 -4.86 2.43
C SER A 450 -26.20 -6.30 2.83
N ALA A 451 -25.53 -7.30 2.23
CA ALA A 451 -25.72 -8.70 2.56
C ALA A 451 -25.31 -9.03 4.00
N ALA A 452 -24.15 -8.54 4.44
CA ALA A 452 -23.66 -8.75 5.81
C ALA A 452 -24.62 -8.16 6.85
N PHE A 453 -25.12 -6.93 6.62
CA PHE A 453 -26.12 -6.29 7.47
C PHE A 453 -27.40 -7.11 7.58
N ARG A 454 -27.92 -7.61 6.44
CA ARG A 454 -29.15 -8.39 6.40
C ARG A 454 -29.02 -9.79 7.00
N LEU A 455 -27.89 -10.46 6.77
CA LEU A 455 -27.61 -11.75 7.38
C LEU A 455 -27.47 -11.60 8.90
N TRP A 456 -26.76 -10.56 9.35
CA TRP A 456 -26.62 -10.25 10.78
C TRP A 456 -27.97 -10.01 11.46
N ILE A 457 -28.85 -9.20 10.86
CA ILE A 457 -30.20 -8.96 11.40
C ILE A 457 -31.03 -10.25 11.46
N ALA A 458 -30.99 -11.04 10.39
CA ALA A 458 -31.79 -12.24 10.28
C ALA A 458 -31.37 -13.33 11.30
N ASP A 459 -30.11 -13.36 11.73
CA ASP A 459 -29.63 -14.28 12.77
C ASP A 459 -30.19 -13.94 14.18
N TYR A 460 -30.72 -12.73 14.37
CA TYR A 460 -31.49 -12.35 15.56
C TYR A 460 -32.99 -12.67 15.43
N GLY A 461 -33.40 -13.42 14.41
CA GLY A 461 -34.81 -13.77 14.18
C GLY A 461 -35.67 -12.62 13.66
N LEU A 462 -35.04 -11.49 13.29
CA LEU A 462 -35.70 -10.31 12.77
C LEU A 462 -35.85 -10.44 11.26
N HIS A 463 -36.90 -11.13 10.82
CA HIS A 463 -37.14 -11.38 9.39
C HIS A 463 -37.94 -10.25 8.70
N ASP A 464 -38.65 -9.43 9.46
CA ASP A 464 -39.40 -8.27 8.93
C ASP A 464 -38.56 -6.99 8.91
N SER A 465 -39.18 -5.89 8.45
CA SER A 465 -38.52 -4.61 8.21
C SER A 465 -37.72 -4.10 9.43
N PHE A 466 -36.56 -3.50 9.18
CA PHE A 466 -35.62 -3.04 10.21
C PHE A 466 -36.29 -2.11 11.24
N ILE A 467 -37.18 -1.22 10.78
CA ILE A 467 -37.82 -0.20 11.60
C ILE A 467 -38.72 -0.81 12.67
N GLN A 468 -39.45 -1.88 12.34
CA GLN A 468 -40.35 -2.55 13.29
C GLN A 468 -39.60 -3.15 14.48
N HIS A 469 -38.33 -3.48 14.29
CA HIS A 469 -37.50 -4.17 15.28
C HIS A 469 -36.34 -3.31 15.82
N PHE A 470 -36.32 -2.02 15.50
CA PHE A 470 -35.23 -1.12 15.89
C PHE A 470 -35.03 -1.05 17.41
N SER A 471 -36.10 -0.98 18.18
CA SER A 471 -36.06 -0.97 19.66
C SER A 471 -35.50 -2.28 20.22
N THR A 472 -35.96 -3.42 19.73
CA THR A 472 -35.46 -4.76 20.09
C THR A 472 -33.99 -4.93 19.73
N LEU A 473 -33.59 -4.46 18.54
CA LEU A 473 -32.20 -4.48 18.11
C LEU A 473 -31.32 -3.61 19.01
N MET A 474 -31.73 -2.37 19.33
CA MET A 474 -30.97 -1.50 20.22
C MET A 474 -30.84 -2.09 21.63
N GLN A 475 -31.87 -2.78 22.12
CA GLN A 475 -31.82 -3.49 23.39
C GLN A 475 -30.89 -4.72 23.35
N ILE A 476 -30.88 -5.46 22.24
CA ILE A 476 -29.95 -6.57 21.97
C ILE A 476 -28.52 -6.06 21.85
N VAL A 477 -28.26 -4.98 21.11
CA VAL A 477 -26.94 -4.37 21.00
C VAL A 477 -26.50 -3.93 22.38
N ARG A 478 -27.32 -3.17 23.12
CA ARG A 478 -26.98 -2.68 24.46
C ARG A 478 -26.71 -3.81 25.48
N SER A 479 -27.49 -4.88 25.47
CA SER A 479 -27.28 -6.02 26.39
C SER A 479 -26.09 -6.89 26.00
N ASN A 480 -25.76 -6.97 24.70
CA ASN A 480 -24.66 -7.79 24.19
C ASN A 480 -23.33 -7.04 24.09
N MET A 481 -23.36 -5.72 24.12
CA MET A 481 -22.20 -4.81 24.16
C MET A 481 -21.51 -4.79 25.52
N PHE A 482 -21.70 -5.79 26.38
CA PHE A 482 -20.87 -6.00 27.58
C PHE A 482 -20.32 -7.43 27.68
N SER A 483 -20.61 -8.30 26.70
CA SER A 483 -20.00 -9.63 26.64
C SER A 483 -18.59 -9.55 26.06
N SER A 484 -17.59 -9.97 26.82
CA SER A 484 -16.18 -9.96 26.44
C SER A 484 -15.90 -10.70 25.11
N SER A 485 -16.63 -11.79 24.83
CA SER A 485 -16.49 -12.51 23.56
C SER A 485 -17.01 -11.71 22.35
N LYS A 486 -18.11 -10.95 22.50
CA LYS A 486 -18.72 -10.19 21.40
C LYS A 486 -17.92 -8.92 21.08
N TRP A 487 -17.36 -8.29 22.09
CA TRP A 487 -16.37 -7.23 21.88
C TRP A 487 -15.14 -7.74 21.13
N ALA A 488 -14.69 -8.97 21.40
CA ALA A 488 -13.47 -9.55 20.82
C ALA A 488 -13.61 -9.65 19.31
N THR A 489 -14.75 -10.18 18.88
CA THR A 489 -15.10 -10.27 17.47
C THR A 489 -15.32 -8.88 16.83
N PHE A 490 -15.93 -7.94 17.56
CA PHE A 490 -16.17 -6.58 17.05
C PHE A 490 -14.87 -5.81 16.82
N SER A 491 -14.00 -5.74 17.84
CA SER A 491 -12.72 -5.03 17.77
C SER A 491 -11.73 -5.68 16.80
N GLY A 492 -11.63 -7.02 16.79
CA GLY A 492 -10.82 -7.75 15.83
C GLY A 492 -11.28 -7.47 14.39
N GLY A 493 -12.59 -7.40 14.18
CA GLY A 493 -13.13 -7.08 12.86
C GLY A 493 -12.91 -5.63 12.44
N LEU A 494 -13.05 -4.67 13.37
CA LEU A 494 -12.70 -3.27 13.15
C LEU A 494 -11.24 -3.12 12.72
N ILE A 495 -10.33 -3.86 13.35
CA ILE A 495 -8.90 -3.84 13.00
C ILE A 495 -8.66 -4.45 11.62
N GLY A 496 -9.35 -5.54 11.27
CA GLY A 496 -9.33 -6.08 9.91
C GLY A 496 -9.72 -5.04 8.86
N ILE A 497 -10.75 -4.23 9.15
CA ILE A 497 -11.18 -3.11 8.28
C ILE A 497 -10.10 -2.04 8.19
N LEU A 498 -9.58 -1.55 9.33
CA LEU A 498 -8.56 -0.50 9.36
C LEU A 498 -7.27 -0.93 8.64
N LEU A 499 -6.83 -2.17 8.85
CA LEU A 499 -5.63 -2.71 8.19
C LEU A 499 -5.85 -2.83 6.67
N SER A 500 -7.05 -3.19 6.25
CA SER A 500 -7.40 -3.22 4.82
C SER A 500 -7.41 -1.83 4.21
N ILE A 501 -7.94 -0.82 4.91
CA ILE A 501 -7.91 0.58 4.45
C ILE A 501 -6.47 1.05 4.29
N TYR A 502 -5.62 0.79 5.29
CA TYR A 502 -4.19 1.09 5.22
C TYR A 502 -3.52 0.40 4.03
N GLY A 503 -3.78 -0.90 3.85
CA GLY A 503 -3.24 -1.69 2.74
C GLY A 503 -3.63 -1.10 1.38
N SER A 504 -4.93 -0.85 1.16
CA SER A 504 -5.43 -0.28 -0.09
C SER A 504 -4.96 1.15 -0.34
N LEU A 505 -4.90 2.01 0.70
CA LEU A 505 -4.40 3.38 0.54
C LEU A 505 -2.90 3.38 0.22
N SER A 506 -2.13 2.50 0.87
CA SER A 506 -0.69 2.35 0.60
C SER A 506 -0.44 1.82 -0.81
N SER A 507 -1.25 0.85 -1.28
CA SER A 507 -1.23 0.39 -2.67
C SER A 507 -1.49 1.53 -3.64
N TYR A 508 -2.56 2.30 -3.39
CA TYR A 508 -2.98 3.40 -4.24
C TYR A 508 -1.94 4.53 -4.28
N MET A 509 -1.38 4.92 -3.14
CA MET A 509 -0.32 5.94 -3.07
C MET A 509 0.95 5.52 -3.84
N ALA A 510 1.26 4.22 -3.89
CA ALA A 510 2.44 3.72 -4.59
C ALA A 510 2.30 3.70 -6.11
N ILE A 511 1.12 3.33 -6.64
CA ILE A 511 0.91 3.11 -8.09
C ILE A 511 0.06 4.20 -8.76
N GLY A 512 -0.64 5.03 -7.98
CA GLY A 512 -1.56 6.07 -8.44
C GLY A 512 -2.76 5.54 -9.23
N ASP A 513 -3.53 6.45 -9.82
CA ASP A 513 -4.69 6.12 -10.67
C ASP A 513 -4.31 5.22 -11.86
N TYR A 514 -3.15 5.46 -12.46
CA TYR A 514 -2.69 4.67 -13.61
C TYR A 514 -2.58 3.18 -13.26
N GLY A 515 -1.89 2.83 -12.18
CA GLY A 515 -1.75 1.43 -11.77
C GLY A 515 -3.01 0.85 -11.14
N TRP A 516 -3.75 1.65 -10.35
CA TRP A 516 -4.96 1.19 -9.66
C TRP A 516 -6.05 0.70 -10.60
N TYR A 517 -6.10 1.25 -11.82
CA TYR A 517 -7.09 0.91 -12.84
C TYR A 517 -6.52 0.13 -14.04
N TYR A 518 -5.35 -0.48 -13.89
CA TYR A 518 -4.70 -1.30 -14.93
C TYR A 518 -4.42 -0.54 -16.23
N GLY A 519 -3.87 0.67 -16.14
CA GLY A 519 -3.52 1.51 -17.29
C GLY A 519 -2.48 0.91 -18.23
N ASP A 520 -1.67 -0.03 -17.74
CA ASP A 520 -0.72 -0.83 -18.52
C ASP A 520 -1.39 -1.72 -19.58
N PHE A 521 -2.69 -2.02 -19.43
CA PHE A 521 -3.47 -2.70 -20.48
C PHE A 521 -3.85 -1.79 -21.65
N PHE A 522 -3.76 -0.47 -21.47
CA PHE A 522 -4.14 0.51 -22.48
C PHE A 522 -2.94 1.18 -23.12
N PHE A 523 -1.87 1.41 -22.35
CA PHE A 523 -0.70 2.15 -22.76
C PHE A 523 0.57 1.33 -22.58
N GLU A 524 1.55 1.52 -23.47
CA GLU A 524 2.84 0.86 -23.35
C GLU A 524 3.59 1.38 -22.10
N PRO A 525 4.12 0.48 -21.25
CA PRO A 525 4.86 0.89 -20.07
C PRO A 525 6.20 1.54 -20.48
N ARG A 526 6.51 2.71 -19.90
CA ARG A 526 7.77 3.42 -20.19
C ARG A 526 8.98 2.89 -19.42
N THR A 527 8.77 1.95 -18.51
CA THR A 527 9.83 1.33 -17.71
C THR A 527 9.88 -0.16 -17.97
N ASP A 528 11.09 -0.70 -17.98
CA ASP A 528 11.35 -2.13 -18.21
C ASP A 528 10.86 -3.03 -17.06
N SER A 529 10.56 -2.45 -15.89
CA SER A 529 10.20 -3.18 -14.67
C SER A 529 8.99 -2.56 -13.96
N PRO A 530 8.14 -3.36 -13.29
CA PRO A 530 7.05 -2.86 -12.47
C PRO A 530 7.50 -1.91 -11.34
N VAL A 531 6.55 -1.16 -10.77
CA VAL A 531 6.81 -0.28 -9.62
C VAL A 531 7.14 -1.10 -8.36
N TYR A 532 8.23 -0.71 -7.67
CA TYR A 532 8.71 -1.32 -6.41
C TYR A 532 8.80 -0.31 -5.24
N THR A 533 7.99 0.74 -5.26
CA THR A 533 7.94 1.75 -4.20
C THR A 533 6.82 1.45 -3.20
N GLY A 534 6.90 2.05 -2.01
CA GLY A 534 5.89 1.89 -0.96
C GLY A 534 5.67 0.43 -0.57
N ILE A 535 4.40 0.02 -0.47
CA ILE A 535 4.02 -1.34 -0.05
C ILE A 535 4.49 -2.43 -1.03
N TYR A 536 4.67 -2.09 -2.31
CA TYR A 536 5.07 -3.03 -3.36
C TYR A 536 6.52 -3.50 -3.26
N ARG A 537 7.33 -2.84 -2.43
CA ARG A 537 8.66 -3.33 -2.04
C ARG A 537 8.58 -4.60 -1.20
N PHE A 538 7.55 -4.71 -0.36
CA PHE A 538 7.42 -5.75 0.66
C PHE A 538 6.44 -6.85 0.27
N MET A 539 5.49 -6.52 -0.60
CA MET A 539 4.48 -7.46 -1.07
C MET A 539 4.19 -7.23 -2.55
N ASN A 540 4.23 -8.30 -3.33
CA ASN A 540 3.94 -8.23 -4.76
C ASN A 540 2.47 -7.91 -5.05
N ASN A 541 1.54 -8.39 -4.21
CA ASN A 541 0.10 -8.25 -4.42
C ASN A 541 -0.61 -7.89 -3.09
N PRO A 542 -0.39 -6.66 -2.57
CA PRO A 542 -0.99 -6.19 -1.32
C PRO A 542 -2.52 -6.34 -1.28
N ASP A 543 -3.19 -6.12 -2.40
CA ASP A 543 -4.66 -6.14 -2.47
C ASP A 543 -5.25 -7.56 -2.34
N CYS A 544 -4.47 -8.58 -2.72
CA CYS A 544 -4.84 -9.99 -2.54
C CYS A 544 -4.76 -10.44 -1.07
N ILE A 545 -3.84 -9.86 -0.29
CA ILE A 545 -3.59 -10.27 1.10
C ILE A 545 -4.32 -9.32 2.07
N LEU A 546 -3.98 -8.03 2.03
CA LEU A 546 -4.52 -7.03 2.95
C LEU A 546 -5.85 -6.45 2.47
N GLY A 547 -6.02 -6.25 1.15
CA GLY A 547 -7.20 -5.56 0.59
C GLY A 547 -8.55 -6.26 0.82
N HIS A 548 -8.55 -7.53 1.24
CA HIS A 548 -9.77 -8.29 1.56
C HIS A 548 -10.00 -8.46 3.07
N LEU A 549 -9.10 -8.00 3.93
CA LEU A 549 -9.21 -8.14 5.39
C LEU A 549 -10.45 -7.47 5.96
N TRP A 550 -10.94 -6.40 5.32
CA TRP A 550 -12.17 -5.74 5.74
C TRP A 550 -13.40 -6.66 5.64
N MET A 551 -13.47 -7.54 4.63
CA MET A 551 -14.59 -8.45 4.45
C MET A 551 -14.62 -9.52 5.53
N TYR A 552 -13.44 -10.06 5.86
CA TYR A 552 -13.27 -10.95 7.00
C TYR A 552 -13.56 -10.24 8.33
N GLY A 553 -13.18 -8.95 8.42
CA GLY A 553 -13.48 -8.13 9.58
C GLY A 553 -14.98 -7.95 9.80
N VAL A 554 -15.72 -7.62 8.75
CA VAL A 554 -17.20 -7.54 8.79
C VAL A 554 -17.83 -8.89 9.12
N ALA A 555 -17.33 -9.99 8.53
CA ALA A 555 -17.80 -11.35 8.86
C ALA A 555 -17.58 -11.70 10.34
N LEU A 556 -16.42 -11.32 10.89
CA LEU A 556 -16.10 -11.52 12.29
C LEU A 556 -17.00 -10.68 13.21
N MET A 557 -17.22 -9.40 12.89
CA MET A 557 -18.16 -8.53 13.62
C MET A 557 -19.57 -9.10 13.62
N GLY A 558 -20.02 -9.60 12.47
CA GLY A 558 -21.34 -10.22 12.30
C GLY A 558 -21.45 -11.63 12.90
N ARG A 559 -20.32 -12.30 13.20
CA ARG A 559 -20.25 -13.71 13.62
C ARG A 559 -21.02 -14.65 12.69
N ASN A 560 -21.04 -14.33 11.40
CA ASN A 560 -21.83 -15.03 10.41
C ASN A 560 -20.92 -15.76 9.40
N TRP A 561 -21.15 -17.07 9.25
CA TRP A 561 -20.27 -17.95 8.49
C TRP A 561 -20.47 -17.80 6.97
N GLU A 562 -21.67 -17.42 6.54
CA GLU A 562 -21.99 -17.14 5.14
C GLU A 562 -21.24 -15.90 4.66
N THR A 563 -21.18 -14.85 5.49
CA THR A 563 -20.39 -13.63 5.22
C THR A 563 -18.91 -13.95 5.13
N PHE A 564 -18.41 -14.85 5.98
CA PHE A 564 -17.03 -15.35 5.89
C PHE A 564 -16.76 -16.07 4.56
N TRP A 565 -17.66 -16.95 4.12
CA TRP A 565 -17.52 -17.61 2.82
C TRP A 565 -17.58 -16.64 1.64
N PHE A 566 -18.38 -15.57 1.72
CA PHE A 566 -18.35 -14.52 0.70
C PHE A 566 -17.03 -13.76 0.67
N ALA A 567 -16.43 -13.49 1.84
CA ALA A 567 -15.11 -12.89 1.92
C ALA A 567 -14.06 -13.80 1.25
N LEU A 568 -14.08 -15.10 1.57
CA LEU A 568 -13.18 -16.09 0.96
C LEU A 568 -13.38 -16.21 -0.54
N LEU A 569 -14.62 -16.29 -1.01
CA LEU A 569 -14.94 -16.33 -2.43
C LEU A 569 -14.43 -15.09 -3.16
N SER A 570 -14.57 -13.92 -2.55
CA SER A 570 -14.08 -12.65 -3.10
C SER A 570 -12.56 -12.65 -3.24
N GLN A 571 -11.85 -13.10 -2.21
CA GLN A 571 -10.39 -13.23 -2.26
C GLN A 571 -9.95 -14.27 -3.30
N ALA A 572 -10.64 -15.40 -3.39
CA ALA A 572 -10.36 -16.44 -4.38
C ALA A 572 -10.54 -15.92 -5.82
N PHE A 573 -11.57 -15.12 -6.09
CA PHE A 573 -11.75 -14.47 -7.40
C PHE A 573 -10.65 -13.47 -7.73
N ASN A 574 -10.20 -12.67 -6.75
CA ASN A 574 -9.06 -11.76 -6.97
C ASN A 574 -7.78 -12.55 -7.31
N VAL A 575 -7.47 -13.58 -6.52
CA VAL A 575 -6.30 -14.45 -6.78
C VAL A 575 -6.40 -15.11 -8.17
N LEU A 576 -7.60 -15.54 -8.57
CA LEU A 576 -7.82 -16.10 -9.90
C LEU A 576 -7.60 -15.04 -11.00
N PHE A 577 -8.15 -13.84 -10.84
CA PHE A 577 -7.94 -12.72 -11.75
C PHE A 577 -6.45 -12.38 -11.90
N LEU A 578 -5.73 -12.28 -10.78
CA LEU A 578 -4.29 -12.03 -10.74
C LEU A 578 -3.53 -13.07 -11.57
N HIS A 579 -3.84 -14.36 -11.42
CA HIS A 579 -3.12 -15.43 -12.11
C HIS A 579 -3.53 -15.60 -13.58
N VAL A 580 -4.77 -15.32 -13.94
CA VAL A 580 -5.32 -15.56 -15.29
C VAL A 580 -5.18 -14.34 -16.20
N VAL A 581 -5.27 -13.13 -15.66
CA VAL A 581 -5.37 -11.89 -16.44
C VAL A 581 -4.15 -11.00 -16.22
N GLU A 582 -3.91 -10.58 -14.98
CA GLU A 582 -2.87 -9.59 -14.66
C GLU A 582 -1.46 -10.13 -14.83
N SER A 583 -1.10 -11.22 -14.15
CA SER A 583 0.26 -11.78 -14.18
C SER A 583 0.71 -12.14 -15.61
N PRO A 584 -0.12 -12.78 -16.46
CA PRO A 584 0.24 -13.03 -17.85
C PRO A 584 0.42 -11.74 -18.66
N HIS A 585 -0.40 -10.71 -18.43
CA HIS A 585 -0.25 -9.42 -19.12
C HIS A 585 1.03 -8.70 -18.71
N ILE A 586 1.28 -8.54 -17.40
CA ILE A 586 2.51 -7.95 -16.86
C ILE A 586 3.75 -8.66 -17.45
N SER A 587 3.73 -9.98 -17.54
CA SER A 587 4.85 -10.76 -18.11
C SER A 587 5.10 -10.53 -19.60
N ARG A 588 4.13 -9.98 -20.34
CA ARG A 588 4.27 -9.59 -21.75
C ARG A 588 4.77 -8.16 -21.90
N CYS A 589 4.32 -7.26 -21.02
CA CYS A 589 4.59 -5.83 -21.13
C CYS A 589 5.95 -5.43 -20.54
N TYR A 590 6.41 -6.12 -19.50
CA TYR A 590 7.66 -5.79 -18.81
C TYR A 590 8.77 -6.79 -19.13
N SER A 591 9.93 -6.29 -19.56
CA SER A 591 11.11 -7.09 -19.91
C SER A 591 11.79 -7.69 -18.68
N LYS A 592 11.80 -6.95 -17.55
CA LYS A 592 12.27 -7.42 -16.25
C LYS A 592 11.08 -7.91 -15.42
N ARG A 593 11.12 -9.17 -15.01
CA ARG A 593 10.08 -9.76 -14.16
C ARG A 593 10.07 -9.12 -12.77
N ARG A 594 8.89 -9.16 -12.14
CA ARG A 594 8.73 -8.76 -10.74
C ARG A 594 9.67 -9.60 -9.85
N GLU A 595 10.62 -8.97 -9.17
CA GLU A 595 11.46 -9.62 -8.16
C GLU A 595 10.57 -10.08 -7.01
N ALA A 596 10.85 -11.24 -6.44
CA ALA A 596 10.11 -11.72 -5.28
C ALA A 596 10.37 -10.75 -4.12
N ALA A 597 9.32 -10.24 -3.49
CA ALA A 597 9.48 -9.39 -2.32
C ALA A 597 10.31 -10.12 -1.25
N ALA A 598 11.09 -9.40 -0.45
CA ALA A 598 12.06 -10.01 0.47
C ALA A 598 11.41 -11.05 1.40
N LEU A 599 10.20 -10.78 1.89
CA LEU A 599 9.41 -11.72 2.68
C LEU A 599 9.06 -12.99 1.91
N GLU A 600 8.63 -12.85 0.64
CA GLU A 600 8.35 -13.99 -0.24
C GLU A 600 9.62 -14.79 -0.54
N LEU A 601 10.76 -14.14 -0.73
CA LEU A 601 12.05 -14.79 -0.93
C LEU A 601 12.44 -15.62 0.31
N GLN A 602 12.24 -15.08 1.51
CA GLN A 602 12.48 -15.81 2.77
C GLN A 602 11.51 -16.99 2.94
N PHE A 603 10.21 -16.82 2.65
CA PHE A 603 9.25 -17.92 2.64
C PHE A 603 9.61 -18.99 1.61
N ARG A 604 10.03 -18.60 0.41
CA ARG A 604 10.50 -19.54 -0.62
C ARG A 604 11.77 -20.25 -0.21
N LYS A 605 12.72 -19.57 0.45
CA LYS A 605 13.94 -20.19 1.01
C LYS A 605 13.58 -21.18 2.12
N GLY A 606 12.70 -20.80 3.05
CA GLY A 606 12.20 -21.66 4.12
C GLY A 606 11.42 -22.87 3.58
N ALA A 607 10.50 -22.62 2.65
CA ALA A 607 9.75 -23.66 1.96
C ALA A 607 10.67 -24.56 1.13
N ALA A 608 11.70 -24.04 0.46
CA ALA A 608 12.70 -24.83 -0.25
C ALA A 608 13.52 -25.69 0.74
N LYS A 609 13.80 -25.19 1.94
CA LYS A 609 14.45 -25.96 3.02
C LYS A 609 13.55 -27.09 3.55
N VAL A 610 12.24 -26.86 3.62
CA VAL A 610 11.25 -27.89 3.97
C VAL A 610 11.05 -28.87 2.82
N VAL A 611 10.97 -28.41 1.58
CA VAL A 611 10.80 -29.21 0.35
C VAL A 611 12.03 -30.05 0.04
N SER A 612 13.22 -29.61 0.46
CA SER A 612 14.46 -30.39 0.36
C SER A 612 14.57 -31.50 1.41
N THR A 613 13.62 -31.64 2.33
CA THR A 613 13.57 -32.83 3.19
C THR A 613 13.25 -34.09 2.36
N PRO A 614 13.85 -35.26 2.68
CA PRO A 614 13.74 -36.47 1.86
C PRO A 614 12.28 -36.91 1.62
N ILE A 615 11.45 -36.77 2.66
CA ILE A 615 10.03 -37.14 2.65
C ILE A 615 9.25 -36.30 1.65
N VAL A 616 9.47 -34.97 1.67
CA VAL A 616 8.75 -34.05 0.78
C VAL A 616 9.24 -34.23 -0.66
N GLN A 617 10.54 -34.44 -0.90
CA GLN A 617 11.05 -34.72 -2.24
C GLN A 617 10.39 -35.95 -2.87
N HIS A 618 10.24 -37.03 -2.11
CA HIS A 618 9.63 -38.27 -2.58
C HIS A 618 8.13 -38.11 -2.88
N LEU A 619 7.42 -37.31 -2.09
CA LEU A 619 6.01 -36.99 -2.33
C LEU A 619 5.85 -36.08 -3.57
N THR A 620 6.71 -35.06 -3.68
CA THR A 620 6.64 -34.07 -4.76
C THR A 620 7.00 -34.69 -6.12
N SER A 621 7.97 -35.61 -6.16
CA SER A 621 8.33 -36.35 -7.38
C SER A 621 7.21 -37.27 -7.84
N ALA A 622 6.56 -37.99 -6.92
CA ALA A 622 5.41 -38.84 -7.21
C ALA A 622 4.22 -38.04 -7.79
N ILE A 623 3.93 -36.87 -7.21
CA ILE A 623 2.87 -35.96 -7.71
C ILE A 623 3.24 -35.42 -9.09
N LYS A 624 4.49 -35.00 -9.31
CA LYS A 624 4.96 -34.51 -10.62
C LYS A 624 4.87 -35.58 -11.70
N MET A 625 5.22 -36.82 -11.39
CA MET A 625 5.11 -37.95 -12.32
C MET A 625 3.66 -38.20 -12.73
N ARG A 626 2.73 -38.28 -11.76
CA ARG A 626 1.29 -38.40 -12.03
C ARG A 626 0.74 -37.24 -12.87
N ALA A 627 1.13 -36.02 -12.55
CA ALA A 627 0.70 -34.83 -13.28
C ALA A 627 1.23 -34.83 -14.73
N LYS A 628 2.44 -35.34 -14.96
CA LYS A 628 3.04 -35.49 -16.29
C LYS A 628 2.28 -36.54 -17.13
N GLU A 629 1.99 -37.70 -16.54
CA GLU A 629 1.20 -38.75 -17.20
C GLU A 629 -0.19 -38.24 -17.62
N GLU A 630 -0.90 -37.55 -16.73
CA GLU A 630 -2.22 -37.00 -17.06
C GLU A 630 -2.15 -35.93 -18.15
N ARG A 631 -1.12 -35.07 -18.13
CA ARG A 631 -0.91 -34.10 -19.21
C ARG A 631 -0.65 -34.77 -20.55
N GLU A 632 0.14 -35.84 -20.58
CA GLU A 632 0.39 -36.61 -21.81
C GLU A 632 -0.89 -37.28 -22.33
N LYS A 633 -1.70 -37.89 -21.45
CA LYS A 633 -3.01 -38.45 -21.84
C LYS A 633 -3.94 -37.39 -22.44
N ILE A 634 -4.02 -36.21 -21.83
CA ILE A 634 -4.82 -35.09 -22.36
C ILE A 634 -4.29 -34.64 -23.72
N ARG A 635 -2.96 -34.52 -23.86
CA ARG A 635 -2.30 -34.13 -25.12
C ARG A 635 -2.57 -35.13 -26.24
N ASP A 636 -2.49 -36.42 -25.95
CA ASP A 636 -2.77 -37.48 -26.91
C ASP A 636 -4.24 -37.54 -27.31
N LYS A 637 -5.16 -37.33 -26.35
CA LYS A 637 -6.60 -37.23 -26.64
C LYS A 637 -6.90 -36.03 -27.53
N ALA A 638 -6.27 -34.88 -27.27
CA ALA A 638 -6.38 -33.68 -28.09
C ALA A 638 -5.79 -33.89 -29.50
N ARG A 639 -4.65 -34.57 -29.62
CA ARG A 639 -4.01 -34.92 -30.90
C ARG A 639 -4.90 -35.83 -31.74
N ARG A 640 -5.50 -36.85 -31.14
CA ARG A 640 -6.46 -37.76 -31.82
C ARG A 640 -7.67 -37.02 -32.37
N ARG A 641 -8.31 -36.16 -31.56
CA ARG A 641 -9.43 -35.32 -32.01
C ARG A 641 -9.05 -34.41 -33.18
N ARG A 642 -7.84 -33.82 -33.14
CA ARG A 642 -7.35 -32.94 -34.23
C ARG A 642 -7.15 -33.70 -35.55
N LEU A 643 -6.65 -34.95 -35.48
CA LEU A 643 -6.53 -35.84 -36.63
C LEU A 643 -7.90 -36.25 -37.19
N GLU A 644 -8.87 -36.58 -36.34
CA GLU A 644 -10.24 -36.89 -36.75
C GLU A 644 -10.91 -35.71 -37.48
N TRP A 645 -10.80 -34.51 -36.91
CA TRP A 645 -11.31 -33.28 -37.52
C TRP A 645 -10.65 -32.99 -38.86
N SER A 646 -9.32 -33.18 -38.97
CA SER A 646 -8.61 -33.03 -40.24
C SER A 646 -9.12 -34.02 -41.29
N ARG A 647 -9.32 -35.30 -40.95
CA ARG A 647 -9.88 -36.30 -41.87
C ARG A 647 -11.30 -35.95 -42.31
N GLN A 648 -12.13 -35.49 -41.39
CA GLN A 648 -13.50 -35.05 -41.70
C GLN A 648 -13.50 -33.83 -42.64
N ALA A 649 -12.66 -32.84 -42.36
CA ALA A 649 -12.50 -31.65 -43.22
C ALA A 649 -12.03 -32.04 -44.63
N THR A 650 -11.09 -32.98 -44.75
CA THR A 650 -10.62 -33.48 -46.06
C THR A 650 -11.73 -34.22 -46.81
N LYS A 651 -12.51 -35.07 -46.13
CA LYS A 651 -13.70 -35.72 -46.72
C LYS A 651 -14.74 -34.69 -47.20
N MET A 652 -14.98 -33.65 -46.41
CA MET A 652 -15.89 -32.55 -46.80
C MET A 652 -15.37 -31.81 -48.03
N LYS A 653 -14.08 -31.44 -48.05
CA LYS A 653 -13.45 -30.81 -49.23
C LYS A 653 -13.59 -31.67 -50.49
N LEU A 654 -13.35 -32.98 -50.38
CA LEU A 654 -13.53 -33.92 -51.51
C LEU A 654 -14.99 -33.97 -51.99
N LYS A 655 -15.96 -34.03 -51.07
CA LYS A 655 -17.39 -33.99 -51.44
C LYS A 655 -17.77 -32.70 -52.16
N VAL A 656 -17.29 -31.56 -51.69
CA VAL A 656 -17.53 -30.25 -52.33
C VAL A 656 -16.90 -30.19 -53.72
N LEU A 657 -15.68 -30.72 -53.88
CA LEU A 657 -15.02 -30.79 -55.19
C LEU A 657 -15.78 -31.69 -56.17
N TYR A 658 -16.26 -32.84 -55.72
CA TYR A 658 -17.04 -33.77 -56.54
C TYR A 658 -18.37 -33.14 -56.99
N ALA A 659 -19.12 -32.55 -56.06
CA ALA A 659 -20.37 -31.82 -56.36
C ALA A 659 -20.14 -30.65 -57.34
N ARG A 660 -18.97 -29.99 -57.26
CA ARG A 660 -18.58 -28.92 -58.18
C ARG A 660 -18.23 -29.44 -59.59
N GLN A 661 -17.66 -30.63 -59.70
CA GLN A 661 -17.43 -31.26 -61.01
C GLN A 661 -18.74 -31.71 -61.65
N GLU A 662 -19.64 -32.29 -60.86
CA GLU A 662 -20.95 -32.73 -61.32
C GLU A 662 -21.81 -31.56 -61.80
N SER A 663 -21.85 -30.45 -61.05
CA SER A 663 -22.56 -29.24 -61.49
C SER A 663 -21.96 -28.62 -62.76
N LYS A 664 -20.63 -28.64 -62.94
CA LYS A 664 -19.98 -28.23 -64.19
C LYS A 664 -20.38 -29.13 -65.36
N ALA A 665 -20.47 -30.44 -65.16
CA ALA A 665 -20.89 -31.38 -66.21
C ALA A 665 -22.34 -31.17 -66.62
N VAL A 666 -23.24 -30.94 -65.65
CA VAL A 666 -24.65 -30.60 -65.91
C VAL A 666 -24.78 -29.28 -66.67
N LEU A 667 -24.05 -28.24 -66.26
CA LEU A 667 -24.04 -26.95 -66.96
C LEU A 667 -23.53 -27.07 -68.40
N LYS A 668 -22.48 -27.89 -68.62
CA LYS A 668 -21.96 -28.14 -69.97
C LYS A 668 -22.98 -28.84 -70.86
N LYS A 669 -23.68 -29.86 -70.33
CA LYS A 669 -24.76 -30.56 -71.04
C LYS A 669 -25.92 -29.61 -71.37
N ALA A 670 -26.35 -28.79 -70.41
CA ALA A 670 -27.39 -27.79 -70.62
C ALA A 670 -26.99 -26.76 -71.69
N ALA A 671 -25.74 -26.31 -71.71
CA ALA A 671 -25.23 -25.40 -72.75
C ALA A 671 -25.22 -26.06 -74.14
N GLU A 672 -24.82 -27.33 -74.23
CA GLU A 672 -24.86 -28.10 -75.48
C GLU A 672 -26.30 -28.28 -75.99
N ASP A 673 -27.26 -28.52 -75.10
CA ASP A 673 -28.68 -28.67 -75.43
C ASP A 673 -29.29 -27.34 -75.92
N VAL A 674 -28.94 -26.21 -75.30
CA VAL A 674 -29.34 -24.87 -75.75
C VAL A 674 -28.77 -24.57 -77.14
N LEU A 675 -27.49 -24.88 -77.40
CA LEU A 675 -26.89 -24.72 -78.72
C LEU A 675 -27.56 -25.62 -79.78
N ARG A 676 -27.98 -26.83 -79.39
CA ARG A 676 -28.72 -27.75 -80.27
C ARG A 676 -30.09 -27.20 -80.62
N TRP A 677 -30.82 -26.67 -79.63
CA TRP A 677 -32.12 -26.03 -79.82
C TRP A 677 -32.03 -24.79 -80.71
N ASN A 678 -31.01 -23.95 -80.52
CA ASN A 678 -30.83 -22.74 -81.33
C ASN A 678 -30.51 -23.06 -82.80
N ARG A 679 -29.73 -24.11 -83.08
CA ARG A 679 -29.51 -24.61 -84.45
C ARG A 679 -30.79 -25.14 -85.09
N TYR A 680 -31.65 -25.80 -84.31
CA TYR A 680 -32.93 -26.30 -84.79
C TYR A 680 -33.90 -25.15 -85.14
N GLN A 681 -33.97 -24.13 -84.29
CA GLN A 681 -34.75 -22.90 -84.53
C GLN A 681 -34.27 -22.15 -85.78
N ASN A 682 -32.96 -21.92 -85.92
CA ASN A 682 -32.40 -21.28 -87.12
C ASN A 682 -32.68 -22.08 -88.39
N GLY A 683 -32.60 -23.42 -88.33
CA GLY A 683 -32.95 -24.31 -89.45
C GLY A 683 -34.43 -24.21 -89.85
N LEU A 684 -35.34 -24.14 -88.86
CA LEU A 684 -36.77 -23.90 -89.09
C LEU A 684 -37.02 -22.53 -89.72
N TYR A 685 -36.36 -21.49 -89.21
CA TYR A 685 -36.48 -20.13 -89.71
C TYR A 685 -36.01 -20.03 -91.17
N THR A 686 -34.86 -20.63 -91.52
CA THR A 686 -34.40 -20.70 -92.91
C THR A 686 -35.36 -21.46 -93.82
N LYS A 687 -35.97 -22.56 -93.36
CA LYS A 687 -36.96 -23.31 -94.14
C LYS A 687 -38.23 -22.49 -94.36
N VAL A 688 -38.74 -21.80 -93.34
CA VAL A 688 -39.93 -20.94 -93.44
C VAL A 688 -39.67 -19.74 -94.35
N VAL A 689 -38.53 -19.07 -94.21
CA VAL A 689 -38.13 -17.95 -95.09
C VAL A 689 -38.00 -18.42 -96.54
N TRP A 690 -37.36 -19.56 -96.79
CA TRP A 690 -37.22 -20.13 -98.13
C TRP A 690 -38.57 -20.55 -98.73
N SER A 691 -39.50 -21.02 -97.90
CA SER A 691 -40.86 -21.38 -98.32
C SER A 691 -41.72 -20.15 -98.67
N LEU A 692 -41.57 -19.07 -97.91
CA LEU A 692 -42.23 -17.78 -98.15
C LEU A 692 -41.67 -17.08 -99.39
N GLN A 693 -40.37 -17.14 -99.63
CA GLN A 693 -39.74 -16.60 -100.83
C GLN A 693 -40.26 -17.28 -102.10
N ARG A 694 -40.45 -18.61 -102.05
CA ARG A 694 -40.99 -19.41 -103.16
C ARG A 694 -42.47 -19.14 -103.46
N MET A 695 -43.23 -18.67 -102.48
CA MET A 695 -44.64 -18.27 -102.65
C MET A 695 -44.81 -16.85 -103.18
N MET A 696 -43.77 -16.00 -103.12
CA MET A 696 -43.82 -14.63 -103.65
C MET A 696 -43.28 -14.51 -105.09
N GLU A 697 -42.64 -15.56 -105.62
CA GLU A 697 -42.07 -15.61 -106.97
C GLU A 697 -42.93 -16.38 -108.00
N GLY A 698 -44.14 -16.82 -107.62
CA GLY A 698 -45.14 -17.40 -108.52
C GLY A 698 -46.47 -16.69 -108.35
#